data_AF-A0AAE3YKJ2-F1
#
_entry.id   AF-A0AAE3YKJ2-F1
#
_cell.length_a   1.000
_cell.length_b   1.000
_cell.length_c   1.000
_cell.angle_alpha   90.00
_cell.angle_beta   90.00
_cell.angle_gamma   90.00
#
_symmetry.space_group_name_H-M   'P 1'
#
loop_
_entity.id
_entity.type
_entity.pdbx_description
1 polymer ?
#
loop_
_entity_poly.entity_id
_entity_poly.type
_entity_poly.pdbx_seq_one_letter_code
_entity_poly.pdbx_strand_id
1 'polypeptide(L)'
;MTLPLTPRVMDAICLEHVIPTGTGSLIVNAAPSTLDRDALLHEALTLPAIPKYTTVSFGPGMRDALVDARPGTVTWEDGIARPTGELGPEHGTVRALMYQYFRGIPGEAMDRIVERPLFGPSGEAATMSPDELGARADLMGLPVEIPADRLRPAATTLDPHRILYFDEHGRLTTEPYARMIRVVPARHWEPDPYATASPEARAEALRDGYPTARIVPAGGRVQLGLPPALTAHAHGDAVRGARQPRAEDLERLPGQVTVATYGDLLAHVAGGTATHSLVEVRAPGAAASEVFLAVHDPSGDAFLDLGTGRAALFPPGPELIRVAALPGEMTVAERVLDLAAGDVTVRPIVRPRGVTAYRTFGPSGIRAVDVLGDVPPKILDPIADAAEAIGQSVIVVGPRARTGPSRRDLLRLEKMLFQHLQNGGPAPIVLDHGEAGTHQAELTAIAGRYGAPVMRRVPGLGLDLTLKWTGAGPGDTTAVPPFTEINRETLKSVGDRQRANERVKTESALASYLSMDPADTTRLRDTLAKEGSALKALREQISALPADSALFAPHAALLDMFGRQDGLFEAALGYLDATADGAIKTMPSVTSALDREPAARSAALEELKAVTAGTLDDGASRAILDAIKLRLEGADAKAVEQAIHTHSGYLPKEGGRADFIRQLSAWQQQMPEHAEVFSEVALYVTTCP
;
A
#
# COMPACT_ATOMS: atom_id res chain seq x y z
N MET A 1 21.97 -24.87 -14.06
CA MET A 1 23.14 -24.36 -13.33
C MET A 1 23.67 -25.47 -12.41
N THR A 2 24.82 -26.06 -12.73
CA THR A 2 25.62 -26.81 -11.74
C THR A 2 26.31 -25.76 -10.88
N LEU A 3 26.04 -25.75 -9.57
CA LEU A 3 26.71 -24.81 -8.66
C LEU A 3 28.23 -25.05 -8.75
N PRO A 4 29.04 -24.07 -9.15
CA PRO A 4 30.49 -24.22 -9.07
C PRO A 4 30.86 -24.08 -7.59
N LEU A 5 31.01 -25.22 -6.91
CA LEU A 5 31.70 -25.28 -5.63
C LEU A 5 33.11 -24.73 -5.85
N THR A 6 33.33 -23.47 -5.47
CA THR A 6 34.64 -22.85 -5.63
C THR A 6 35.63 -23.50 -4.65
N PRO A 7 36.94 -23.57 -4.97
CA PRO A 7 37.95 -24.13 -4.08
C PRO A 7 37.93 -23.53 -2.65
N ARG A 8 37.52 -22.26 -2.53
CA ARG A 8 37.41 -21.55 -1.25
C ARG A 8 36.21 -21.97 -0.40
N VAL A 9 35.11 -22.39 -1.04
CA VAL A 9 33.93 -22.99 -0.38
C VAL A 9 34.24 -24.45 -0.01
N MET A 10 35.03 -25.12 -0.85
CA MET A 10 35.52 -26.47 -0.59
C MET A 10 36.45 -26.56 0.62
N ASP A 11 37.32 -25.59 0.88
CA ASP A 11 38.22 -25.59 2.06
C ASP A 11 37.48 -25.40 3.41
N ALA A 12 36.27 -24.83 3.41
CA ALA A 12 35.46 -24.62 4.62
C ALA A 12 34.56 -25.81 4.98
N ILE A 13 34.30 -26.68 4.02
CA ILE A 13 33.54 -27.91 4.17
C ILE A 13 34.57 -29.01 4.46
N CYS A 14 34.40 -29.82 5.52
CA CYS A 14 35.29 -30.97 5.74
C CYS A 14 35.17 -31.96 4.57
N LEU A 15 36.00 -31.79 3.53
CA LEU A 15 35.96 -32.54 2.26
C LEU A 15 36.05 -34.06 2.43
N GLU A 16 36.60 -34.51 3.55
CA GLU A 16 36.68 -35.92 3.92
C GLU A 16 35.30 -36.57 4.12
N HIS A 17 34.25 -35.76 4.31
CA HIS A 17 32.91 -36.20 4.64
C HIS A 17 31.86 -35.89 3.55
N VAL A 18 32.25 -35.34 2.40
CA VAL A 18 31.32 -34.97 1.33
C VAL A 18 31.70 -35.64 0.01
N ILE A 19 30.76 -36.40 -0.54
CA ILE A 19 30.90 -37.12 -1.80
C ILE A 19 29.99 -36.44 -2.83
N PRO A 20 30.53 -35.86 -3.91
CA PRO A 20 29.71 -35.29 -4.96
C PRO A 20 28.94 -36.40 -5.68
N THR A 21 27.65 -36.15 -5.96
CA THR A 21 26.80 -37.02 -6.77
C THR A 21 26.43 -36.31 -8.07
N GLY A 22 25.77 -37.02 -9.00
CA GLY A 22 25.28 -36.40 -10.24
C GLY A 22 24.23 -35.30 -10.01
N THR A 23 23.62 -35.24 -8.82
CA THR A 23 22.50 -34.36 -8.48
C THR A 23 22.76 -33.46 -7.27
N GLY A 24 23.92 -33.59 -6.62
CA GLY A 24 24.35 -32.77 -5.49
C GLY A 24 25.41 -33.44 -4.64
N SER A 25 25.11 -33.72 -3.37
CA SER A 25 26.10 -34.18 -2.39
C SER A 25 25.55 -35.29 -1.48
N LEU A 26 26.37 -36.29 -1.20
CA LEU A 26 26.18 -37.27 -0.14
C LEU A 26 27.16 -36.95 1.00
N ILE A 27 26.63 -36.71 2.19
CA ILE A 27 27.44 -36.43 3.38
C ILE A 27 27.59 -37.74 4.17
N VAL A 28 28.81 -38.09 4.59
CA VAL A 28 29.13 -39.35 5.29
C VAL A 28 29.97 -39.12 6.54
N ASN A 29 29.79 -39.96 7.58
CA ASN A 29 30.58 -39.90 8.82
C ASN A 29 31.76 -40.90 8.82
N ALA A 30 32.20 -41.39 7.66
CA ALA A 30 33.28 -42.36 7.51
C ALA A 30 34.18 -42.02 6.30
N ALA A 31 35.42 -42.53 6.30
CA ALA A 31 36.39 -42.27 5.24
C ALA A 31 35.90 -42.82 3.87
N PRO A 32 36.05 -42.08 2.76
CA PRO A 32 35.50 -42.45 1.46
C PRO A 32 35.90 -43.84 0.93
N SER A 33 37.09 -44.32 1.31
CA SER A 33 37.66 -45.60 0.86
C SER A 33 36.90 -46.85 1.33
N THR A 34 35.92 -46.72 2.23
CA THR A 34 35.09 -47.85 2.70
C THR A 34 33.74 -47.95 1.98
N LEU A 35 33.44 -47.05 1.04
CA LEU A 35 32.08 -46.84 0.49
C LEU A 35 31.81 -47.44 -0.89
N ASP A 36 32.81 -47.99 -1.59
CA ASP A 36 32.66 -48.56 -2.94
C ASP A 36 31.65 -49.72 -3.05
N ARG A 37 31.16 -50.25 -1.91
CA ARG A 37 30.12 -51.29 -1.84
C ARG A 37 28.90 -50.88 -1.01
N ASP A 38 28.77 -49.60 -0.67
CA ASP A 38 27.65 -49.10 0.11
C ASP A 38 26.39 -48.96 -0.77
N ALA A 39 25.34 -49.67 -0.40
CA ALA A 39 24.06 -49.60 -1.11
C ALA A 39 23.43 -48.21 -1.05
N LEU A 40 23.72 -47.40 -0.02
CA LEU A 40 23.26 -46.01 0.09
C LEU A 40 24.00 -45.08 -0.88
N LEU A 41 25.28 -45.33 -1.15
CA LEU A 41 26.00 -44.58 -2.18
C LEU A 41 25.41 -44.88 -3.58
N HIS A 42 25.09 -46.13 -3.86
CA HIS A 42 24.45 -46.50 -5.13
C HIS A 42 23.06 -45.86 -5.29
N GLU A 43 22.26 -45.83 -4.22
CA GLU A 43 20.98 -45.12 -4.19
C GLU A 43 21.16 -43.61 -4.44
N ALA A 44 22.09 -42.96 -3.72
CA ALA A 44 22.36 -41.53 -3.89
C ALA A 44 22.80 -41.15 -5.32
N LEU A 45 23.57 -42.01 -5.98
CA LEU A 45 24.01 -41.82 -7.37
C LEU A 45 22.89 -42.01 -8.40
N THR A 46 21.79 -42.66 -8.03
CA THR A 46 20.67 -42.97 -8.94
C THR A 46 19.44 -42.08 -8.70
N LEU A 47 19.51 -41.15 -7.74
CA LEU A 47 18.44 -40.20 -7.45
C LEU A 47 18.14 -39.30 -8.67
N PRO A 48 16.86 -39.15 -9.07
CA PRO A 48 16.50 -38.31 -10.21
C PRO A 48 16.74 -36.83 -9.93
N ALA A 49 17.37 -36.09 -10.84
CA ALA A 49 17.53 -34.65 -10.72
C ALA A 49 16.18 -33.95 -10.88
N ILE A 50 15.79 -33.08 -9.93
CA ILE A 50 14.71 -32.12 -10.17
C ILE A 50 15.36 -30.83 -10.70
N PRO A 51 14.89 -30.28 -11.83
CA PRO A 51 15.44 -29.05 -12.38
C PRO A 51 15.54 -27.94 -11.33
N LYS A 52 16.65 -27.19 -11.34
CA LYS A 52 16.93 -26.03 -10.48
C LYS A 52 17.19 -26.33 -8.99
N TYR A 53 17.08 -27.59 -8.55
CA TYR A 53 17.41 -28.02 -7.19
C TYR A 53 18.66 -28.89 -7.14
N THR A 54 19.36 -28.82 -6.00
CA THR A 54 20.52 -29.64 -5.65
C THR A 54 20.13 -30.54 -4.48
N THR A 55 20.38 -31.84 -4.62
CA THR A 55 20.04 -32.82 -3.60
C THR A 55 21.15 -32.96 -2.58
N VAL A 56 20.79 -32.98 -1.29
CA VAL A 56 21.68 -33.38 -0.21
C VAL A 56 21.13 -34.66 0.44
N SER A 57 21.98 -35.66 0.62
CA SER A 57 21.64 -36.92 1.27
C SER A 57 22.65 -37.27 2.36
N PHE A 58 22.25 -38.10 3.32
CA PHE A 58 23.06 -38.50 4.46
C PHE A 58 23.30 -40.00 4.45
N GLY A 59 24.58 -40.41 4.51
CA GLY A 59 25.01 -41.80 4.49
C GLY A 59 24.91 -42.51 5.85
N PRO A 60 25.47 -43.73 5.97
CA PRO A 60 25.37 -44.55 7.18
C PRO A 60 25.84 -43.82 8.45
N GLY A 61 25.20 -44.10 9.59
CA GLY A 61 25.49 -43.45 10.88
C GLY A 61 24.92 -42.04 11.02
N MET A 62 24.91 -41.23 9.95
CA MET A 62 24.22 -39.93 9.96
C MET A 62 22.72 -40.08 9.71
N ARG A 63 22.35 -40.95 8.78
CA ARG A 63 20.95 -41.31 8.54
C ARG A 63 20.29 -41.83 9.81
N ASP A 64 20.94 -42.76 10.50
CA ASP A 64 20.35 -43.45 11.66
C ASP A 64 20.19 -42.47 12.84
N ALA A 65 21.12 -41.54 13.02
CA ALA A 65 21.00 -40.45 13.98
C ALA A 65 19.85 -39.45 13.66
N LEU A 66 19.39 -39.37 12.42
CA LEU A 66 18.24 -38.55 12.01
C LEU A 66 16.91 -39.31 12.12
N VAL A 67 16.93 -40.65 12.20
CA VAL A 67 15.73 -41.50 12.35
C VAL A 67 15.13 -41.39 13.76
N ASP A 68 15.94 -41.09 14.78
CA ASP A 68 15.47 -40.95 16.17
C ASP A 68 14.82 -39.58 16.50
N ALA A 69 14.76 -38.65 15.54
CA ALA A 69 14.07 -37.37 15.70
C ALA A 69 12.54 -37.57 15.66
N ARG A 70 11.90 -37.63 16.84
CA ARG A 70 10.44 -37.80 16.96
C ARG A 70 9.69 -36.46 16.91
N PRO A 71 8.39 -36.45 16.51
CA PRO A 71 7.54 -35.27 16.61
C PRO A 71 7.50 -34.71 18.02
N GLY A 72 7.60 -33.38 18.16
CA GLY A 72 7.54 -32.69 19.45
C GLY A 72 8.85 -32.67 20.25
N THR A 73 9.94 -33.23 19.73
CA THR A 73 11.23 -33.24 20.42
C THR A 73 12.19 -32.16 19.95
N VAL A 74 11.75 -31.01 19.43
CA VAL A 74 12.63 -29.96 18.89
C VAL A 74 12.22 -28.56 19.40
N THR A 75 13.10 -27.90 20.16
CA THR A 75 13.05 -26.46 20.48
C THR A 75 13.97 -25.69 19.55
N TRP A 76 13.79 -24.39 19.40
CA TRP A 76 14.64 -23.55 18.56
C TRP A 76 15.26 -22.43 19.41
N GLU A 77 16.59 -22.38 19.46
CA GLU A 77 17.35 -21.33 20.14
C GLU A 77 18.30 -20.69 19.11
N ASP A 78 18.30 -19.36 18.98
CA ASP A 78 19.18 -18.60 18.08
C ASP A 78 19.16 -19.05 16.60
N GLY A 79 18.01 -19.47 16.08
CA GLY A 79 17.86 -19.96 14.70
C GLY A 79 18.33 -21.41 14.50
N ILE A 80 18.56 -22.14 15.59
CA ILE A 80 19.11 -23.49 15.58
C ILE A 80 18.12 -24.46 16.26
N ALA A 81 17.64 -25.48 15.53
CA ALA A 81 16.81 -26.56 16.05
C ALA A 81 17.59 -27.45 17.05
N ARG A 82 17.12 -27.56 18.30
CA ARG A 82 17.66 -28.33 19.43
C ARG A 82 16.68 -29.40 19.89
N PRO A 83 17.12 -30.66 20.04
CA PRO A 83 16.21 -31.68 20.53
C PRO A 83 15.88 -31.54 22.02
N THR A 84 14.66 -31.88 22.44
CA THR A 84 14.28 -31.90 23.87
C THR A 84 14.65 -33.25 24.49
N GLY A 85 15.87 -33.35 25.03
CA GLY A 85 16.37 -34.54 25.74
C GLY A 85 17.90 -34.69 25.66
N GLU A 86 18.48 -35.50 26.55
CA GLU A 86 19.89 -35.92 26.45
C GLU A 86 20.04 -36.89 25.29
N LEU A 87 20.52 -36.39 24.15
CA LEU A 87 20.88 -37.22 23.01
C LEU A 87 22.29 -37.80 23.21
N GLY A 88 22.48 -39.05 22.76
CA GLY A 88 23.80 -39.69 22.75
C GLY A 88 24.84 -38.90 21.92
N PRO A 89 26.14 -39.12 22.16
CA PRO A 89 27.24 -38.36 21.53
C PRO A 89 27.22 -38.41 20.00
N GLU A 90 26.65 -39.46 19.40
CA GLU A 90 26.55 -39.64 17.95
C GLU A 90 25.64 -38.57 17.28
N HIS A 91 24.57 -38.12 17.93
CA HIS A 91 23.72 -37.05 17.40
C HIS A 91 24.40 -35.68 17.41
N GLY A 92 25.33 -35.45 18.36
CA GLY A 92 26.12 -34.22 18.44
C GLY A 92 27.05 -34.04 17.25
N THR A 93 27.70 -35.13 16.81
CA THR A 93 28.61 -35.14 15.66
C THR A 93 27.87 -34.93 14.35
N VAL A 94 26.74 -35.61 14.14
CA VAL A 94 25.92 -35.50 12.92
C VAL A 94 25.41 -34.09 12.72
N ARG A 95 24.95 -33.47 13.81
CA ARG A 95 24.51 -32.08 13.80
C ARG A 95 25.66 -31.13 13.51
N ALA A 96 26.80 -31.26 14.18
CA ALA A 96 27.95 -30.41 13.93
C ALA A 96 28.39 -30.42 12.46
N LEU A 97 28.43 -31.61 11.83
CA LEU A 97 28.76 -31.76 10.41
C LEU A 97 27.72 -31.10 9.50
N MET A 98 26.43 -31.27 9.79
CA MET A 98 25.34 -30.62 9.06
C MET A 98 25.43 -29.09 9.13
N TYR A 99 25.62 -28.53 10.34
CA TYR A 99 25.76 -27.09 10.54
C TYR A 99 27.00 -26.53 9.85
N GLN A 100 28.12 -27.26 9.90
CA GLN A 100 29.34 -26.86 9.18
C GLN A 100 29.13 -26.85 7.67
N TYR A 101 28.47 -27.87 7.12
CA TYR A 101 28.16 -27.94 5.70
C TYR A 101 27.30 -26.75 5.25
N PHE A 102 26.15 -26.52 5.90
CA PHE A 102 25.26 -25.41 5.50
C PHE A 102 25.84 -24.02 5.74
N ARG A 103 26.67 -23.85 6.78
CA ARG A 103 27.39 -22.58 7.01
C ARG A 103 28.35 -22.23 5.86
N GLY A 104 28.87 -23.22 5.14
CA GLY A 104 29.72 -23.01 3.97
C GLY A 104 28.95 -22.57 2.73
N ILE A 105 27.62 -22.64 2.73
CA ILE A 105 26.78 -22.38 1.56
C ILE A 105 26.27 -20.93 1.60
N PRO A 106 26.43 -20.15 0.51
CA PRO A 106 25.85 -18.82 0.41
C PRO A 106 24.32 -18.88 0.56
N GLY A 107 23.72 -17.89 1.24
CA GLY A 107 22.27 -17.83 1.45
C GLY A 107 21.48 -17.93 0.14
N GLU A 108 21.99 -17.31 -0.93
CA GLU A 108 21.41 -17.31 -2.28
C GLU A 108 21.25 -18.72 -2.88
N ALA A 109 22.05 -19.68 -2.42
CA ALA A 109 22.01 -21.07 -2.85
C ALA A 109 21.13 -21.96 -1.96
N MET A 110 20.78 -21.54 -0.74
CA MET A 110 20.02 -22.36 0.22
C MET A 110 18.62 -22.71 -0.28
N ASP A 111 17.94 -21.78 -0.97
CA ASP A 111 16.61 -22.01 -1.56
C ASP A 111 16.60 -23.06 -2.70
N ARG A 112 17.78 -23.47 -3.18
CA ARG A 112 17.94 -24.50 -4.21
C ARG A 112 18.31 -25.86 -3.62
N ILE A 113 18.43 -26.01 -2.30
CA ILE A 113 18.84 -27.27 -1.68
C ILE A 113 17.63 -28.00 -1.12
N VAL A 114 17.58 -29.31 -1.38
CA VAL A 114 16.55 -30.20 -0.85
C VAL A 114 17.20 -31.46 -0.30
N GLU A 115 16.74 -31.90 0.87
CA GLU A 115 17.20 -33.14 1.47
C GLU A 115 16.43 -34.33 0.89
N ARG A 116 17.16 -35.40 0.55
CA ARG A 116 16.56 -36.69 0.17
C ARG A 116 17.08 -37.80 1.08
N PRO A 117 16.21 -38.32 1.96
CA PRO A 117 16.52 -39.49 2.77
C PRO A 117 16.82 -40.70 1.88
N LEU A 118 17.81 -41.51 2.29
CA LEU A 118 18.17 -42.77 1.65
C LEU A 118 17.63 -43.95 2.45
N PHE A 119 17.06 -44.96 1.79
CA PHE A 119 16.34 -46.05 2.47
C PHE A 119 17.13 -47.37 2.51
N GLY A 120 18.05 -47.59 1.55
CA GLY A 120 18.81 -48.83 1.43
C GLY A 120 17.99 -50.06 1.00
N PRO A 121 18.62 -51.24 0.89
CA PRO A 121 18.04 -52.42 0.24
C PRO A 121 17.12 -53.29 1.12
N SER A 122 17.08 -53.10 2.45
CA SER A 122 16.24 -53.90 3.36
C SER A 122 14.85 -53.25 3.56
N GLY A 123 13.87 -53.73 2.81
CA GLY A 123 12.54 -53.15 2.59
C GLY A 123 11.59 -52.92 3.78
N GLU A 124 11.94 -53.22 5.03
CA GLU A 124 11.03 -53.03 6.18
C GLU A 124 11.26 -51.73 6.97
N ALA A 125 12.41 -51.06 6.79
CA ALA A 125 12.68 -49.68 7.28
C ALA A 125 12.46 -48.63 6.18
N ALA A 126 11.77 -49.00 5.11
CA ALA A 126 11.90 -48.38 3.79
C ALA A 126 10.78 -47.39 3.43
N THR A 127 10.03 -46.90 4.43
CA THR A 127 8.95 -45.92 4.29
C THR A 127 8.94 -44.94 5.45
N MET A 128 8.54 -43.69 5.22
CA MET A 128 8.37 -42.66 6.25
C MET A 128 6.90 -42.20 6.33
N SER A 129 6.43 -41.83 7.51
CA SER A 129 5.16 -41.12 7.69
C SER A 129 5.31 -39.62 7.40
N PRO A 130 4.21 -38.89 7.10
CA PRO A 130 4.25 -37.44 6.90
C PRO A 130 4.83 -36.67 8.10
N ASP A 131 4.53 -37.11 9.33
CA ASP A 131 5.00 -36.43 10.54
C ASP A 131 6.51 -36.63 10.76
N GLU A 132 7.06 -37.81 10.42
CA GLU A 132 8.51 -38.07 10.43
C GLU A 132 9.22 -37.21 9.37
N LEU A 133 8.62 -37.07 8.18
CA LEU A 133 9.12 -36.23 7.10
C LEU A 133 9.13 -34.74 7.52
N GLY A 134 8.07 -34.28 8.19
CA GLY A 134 7.97 -32.94 8.75
C GLY A 134 8.99 -32.65 9.86
N ALA A 135 9.13 -33.57 10.81
CA ALA A 135 10.13 -33.45 11.88
C ALA A 135 11.55 -33.37 11.33
N ARG A 136 11.83 -34.13 10.26
CA ARG A 136 13.12 -34.07 9.56
C ARG A 136 13.31 -32.73 8.86
N ALA A 137 12.32 -32.23 8.13
CA ALA A 137 12.39 -30.89 7.52
C ALA A 137 12.64 -29.80 8.57
N ASP A 138 11.93 -29.88 9.69
CA ASP A 138 12.08 -28.94 10.81
C ASP A 138 13.47 -29.02 11.46
N LEU A 139 14.02 -30.22 11.63
CA LEU A 139 15.38 -30.38 12.16
C LEU A 139 16.45 -29.79 11.23
N MET A 140 16.27 -29.98 9.92
CA MET A 140 17.21 -29.55 8.89
C MET A 140 17.10 -28.06 8.56
N GLY A 141 15.92 -27.46 8.75
CA GLY A 141 15.61 -26.10 8.27
C GLY A 141 15.57 -26.00 6.75
N LEU A 142 15.42 -27.14 6.05
CA LEU A 142 15.41 -27.28 4.60
C LEU A 142 14.23 -28.17 4.16
N PRO A 143 13.74 -28.01 2.91
CA PRO A 143 12.74 -28.93 2.38
C PRO A 143 13.28 -30.37 2.32
N VAL A 144 12.41 -31.33 2.61
CA VAL A 144 12.72 -32.76 2.50
C VAL A 144 11.78 -33.39 1.50
N GLU A 145 12.28 -34.22 0.60
CA GLU A 145 11.45 -34.91 -0.38
C GLU A 145 11.72 -36.42 -0.47
N ILE A 146 10.65 -37.18 -0.67
CA ILE A 146 10.68 -38.63 -0.84
C ILE A 146 9.76 -39.06 -2.00
N PRO A 147 10.00 -40.23 -2.62
CA PRO A 147 9.04 -40.83 -3.53
C PRO A 147 7.69 -41.11 -2.85
N ALA A 148 6.59 -40.92 -3.57
CA ALA A 148 5.24 -41.06 -3.02
C ALA A 148 4.94 -42.50 -2.56
N ASP A 149 5.51 -43.52 -3.22
CA ASP A 149 5.40 -44.93 -2.84
C ASP A 149 6.20 -45.29 -1.57
N ARG A 150 7.08 -44.39 -1.12
CA ARG A 150 7.82 -44.49 0.14
C ARG A 150 7.13 -43.77 1.29
N LEU A 151 6.00 -43.09 1.04
CA LEU A 151 5.18 -42.51 2.10
C LEU A 151 4.24 -43.58 2.68
N ARG A 152 4.34 -43.83 3.98
CA ARG A 152 3.41 -44.70 4.71
C ARG A 152 2.12 -43.92 5.01
N PRO A 153 0.93 -44.44 4.67
CA PRO A 153 -0.34 -43.84 5.07
C PRO A 153 -0.43 -43.76 6.59
N ALA A 154 -0.62 -42.55 7.12
CA ALA A 154 -0.80 -42.29 8.54
C ALA A 154 -1.64 -41.02 8.72
N ALA A 155 -2.41 -40.96 9.82
CA ALA A 155 -2.97 -39.69 10.25
C ALA A 155 -1.81 -38.74 10.54
N THR A 156 -1.88 -37.53 9.99
CA THR A 156 -0.81 -36.53 10.11
C THR A 156 -1.30 -35.34 10.91
N THR A 157 -0.40 -34.79 11.72
CA THR A 157 -0.58 -33.51 12.41
C THR A 157 0.10 -32.36 11.67
N LEU A 158 0.76 -32.66 10.55
CA LEU A 158 1.43 -31.68 9.72
C LEU A 158 0.41 -30.73 9.09
N ASP A 159 0.77 -29.45 9.07
CA ASP A 159 0.02 -28.43 8.34
C ASP A 159 0.01 -28.77 6.83
N PRO A 160 -1.17 -28.97 6.20
CA PRO A 160 -1.25 -29.33 4.79
C PRO A 160 -0.66 -28.26 3.85
N HIS A 161 -0.57 -26.99 4.30
CA HIS A 161 0.07 -25.92 3.53
C HIS A 161 1.60 -26.08 3.42
N ARG A 162 2.19 -27.02 4.17
CA ARG A 162 3.62 -27.36 4.10
C ARG A 162 3.93 -28.48 3.10
N ILE A 163 2.92 -29.11 2.50
CA ILE A 163 3.10 -30.26 1.61
C ILE A 163 3.02 -29.80 0.16
N LEU A 164 3.98 -30.27 -0.64
CA LEU A 164 4.09 -30.04 -2.07
C LEU A 164 4.16 -31.38 -2.78
N TYR A 165 3.45 -31.49 -3.90
CA TYR A 165 3.42 -32.69 -4.73
C TYR A 165 4.06 -32.41 -6.07
N PHE A 166 4.88 -33.36 -6.55
CA PHE A 166 5.51 -33.29 -7.86
C PHE A 166 5.24 -34.54 -8.68
N ASP A 167 5.10 -34.36 -10.00
CA ASP A 167 4.97 -35.45 -10.96
C ASP A 167 6.33 -36.13 -11.26
N GLU A 168 6.33 -37.10 -12.18
CA GLU A 168 7.54 -37.82 -12.60
C GLU A 168 8.59 -36.95 -13.30
N HIS A 169 8.22 -35.75 -13.73
CA HIS A 169 9.10 -34.78 -14.38
C HIS A 169 9.57 -33.68 -13.42
N GLY A 170 9.19 -33.76 -12.14
CA GLY A 170 9.53 -32.75 -11.13
C GLY A 170 8.73 -31.45 -11.27
N ARG A 171 7.55 -31.48 -11.91
CA ARG A 171 6.63 -30.35 -11.99
C ARG A 171 5.64 -30.40 -10.85
N LEU A 172 5.28 -29.23 -10.30
CA LEU A 172 4.24 -29.15 -9.27
C LEU A 172 2.91 -29.70 -9.79
N THR A 173 2.24 -30.47 -8.95
CA THR A 173 0.98 -31.13 -9.28
C THR A 173 0.11 -31.28 -8.04
N THR A 174 -1.05 -31.92 -8.18
CA THR A 174 -1.93 -32.26 -7.05
C THR A 174 -1.69 -33.69 -6.57
N GLU A 175 -2.08 -33.98 -5.33
CA GLU A 175 -1.84 -35.27 -4.66
C GLU A 175 -2.15 -36.52 -5.53
N PRO A 176 -3.27 -36.60 -6.29
CA PRO A 176 -3.60 -37.80 -7.06
C PRO A 176 -2.57 -38.15 -8.15
N TYR A 177 -1.81 -37.17 -8.61
CA TYR A 177 -0.81 -37.32 -9.67
C TYR A 177 0.64 -37.31 -9.12
N ALA A 178 0.79 -37.26 -7.79
CA ALA A 178 2.09 -37.18 -7.16
C ALA A 178 2.93 -38.45 -7.43
N ARG A 179 4.22 -38.21 -7.67
CA ARG A 179 5.29 -39.21 -7.72
C ARG A 179 6.36 -38.92 -6.68
N MET A 180 6.50 -37.64 -6.32
CA MET A 180 7.33 -37.19 -5.22
C MET A 180 6.50 -36.30 -4.29
N ILE A 181 6.78 -36.40 -3.00
CA ILE A 181 6.18 -35.59 -1.94
C ILE A 181 7.30 -34.83 -1.28
N ARG A 182 7.15 -33.51 -1.15
CA ARG A 182 8.08 -32.63 -0.45
C ARG A 182 7.36 -31.96 0.71
N VAL A 183 8.02 -31.94 1.86
CA VAL A 183 7.57 -31.18 3.02
C VAL A 183 8.53 -30.02 3.25
N VAL A 184 7.98 -28.80 3.31
CA VAL A 184 8.76 -27.61 3.66
C VAL A 184 8.88 -27.47 5.19
N PRO A 185 9.99 -26.90 5.69
CA PRO A 185 10.18 -26.73 7.13
C PRO A 185 9.25 -25.65 7.70
N ALA A 186 8.85 -25.79 8.96
CA ALA A 186 8.09 -24.80 9.72
C ALA A 186 8.91 -23.53 9.99
N ARG A 187 10.25 -23.64 9.93
CA ARG A 187 11.18 -22.52 9.99
C ARG A 187 12.26 -22.70 8.93
N HIS A 188 12.37 -21.71 8.06
CA HIS A 188 13.38 -21.71 7.01
C HIS A 188 14.70 -21.14 7.53
N TRP A 189 15.81 -21.63 7.00
CA TRP A 189 17.16 -21.19 7.39
C TRP A 189 17.40 -19.70 7.10
N GLU A 190 17.08 -19.26 5.89
CA GLU A 190 17.19 -17.87 5.45
C GLU A 190 15.93 -17.48 4.66
N PRO A 191 15.02 -16.64 5.22
CA PRO A 191 13.76 -16.30 4.57
C PRO A 191 13.86 -15.31 3.40
N ASP A 192 14.89 -14.47 3.30
CA ASP A 192 15.10 -13.59 2.15
C ASP A 192 16.59 -13.53 1.77
N PRO A 193 17.12 -14.59 1.11
CA PRO A 193 18.55 -14.73 0.89
C PRO A 193 19.16 -13.68 -0.03
N TYR A 194 18.34 -12.91 -0.75
CA TYR A 194 18.78 -11.88 -1.70
C TYR A 194 18.62 -10.45 -1.15
N ALA A 195 18.22 -10.29 0.11
CA ALA A 195 17.99 -8.99 0.74
C ALA A 195 19.23 -8.07 0.67
N THR A 196 20.43 -8.62 0.82
CA THR A 196 21.72 -7.91 0.78
C THR A 196 22.49 -8.09 -0.53
N ALA A 197 22.00 -8.94 -1.45
CA ALA A 197 22.62 -9.20 -2.73
C ALA A 197 22.62 -7.96 -3.64
N SER A 198 23.64 -7.82 -4.50
CA SER A 198 23.73 -6.71 -5.45
C SER A 198 22.67 -6.82 -6.55
N PRO A 199 22.34 -5.72 -7.26
CA PRO A 199 21.42 -5.77 -8.40
C PRO A 199 21.84 -6.78 -9.49
N GLU A 200 23.15 -6.92 -9.74
CA GLU A 200 23.69 -7.88 -10.71
C GLU A 200 23.47 -9.32 -10.26
N ALA A 201 23.69 -9.62 -8.97
CA ALA A 201 23.43 -10.95 -8.42
C ALA A 201 21.94 -11.31 -8.47
N ARG A 202 21.05 -10.33 -8.25
CA ARG A 202 19.60 -10.51 -8.40
C ARG A 202 19.20 -10.75 -9.85
N ALA A 203 19.74 -9.97 -10.79
CA ALA A 203 19.51 -10.16 -12.21
C ALA A 203 20.02 -11.53 -12.69
N GLU A 204 21.18 -11.96 -12.21
CA GLU A 204 21.73 -13.28 -12.51
C GLU A 204 20.83 -14.41 -12.00
N ALA A 205 20.32 -14.29 -10.76
CA ALA A 205 19.43 -15.29 -10.17
C ALA A 205 18.13 -15.51 -10.94
N LEU A 206 17.66 -14.48 -11.65
CA LEU A 206 16.43 -14.52 -12.46
C LEU A 206 16.65 -14.97 -13.91
N ARG A 207 17.89 -14.98 -14.42
CA ARG A 207 18.17 -15.26 -15.84
C ARG A 207 17.67 -16.62 -16.31
N ASP A 208 17.84 -17.65 -15.49
CA ASP A 208 17.40 -19.04 -15.79
C ASP A 208 16.02 -19.36 -15.16
N GLY A 209 15.34 -18.35 -14.63
CA GLY A 209 14.14 -18.45 -13.82
C GLY A 209 14.38 -19.03 -12.43
N TYR A 210 13.72 -18.47 -11.44
CA TYR A 210 13.76 -18.90 -10.05
C TYR A 210 12.95 -20.19 -9.83
N PRO A 211 13.27 -21.03 -8.83
CA PRO A 211 12.45 -22.19 -8.48
C PRO A 211 11.03 -21.78 -8.02
N THR A 212 10.01 -22.44 -8.56
CA THR A 212 8.59 -22.12 -8.35
C THR A 212 8.00 -22.68 -7.05
N ALA A 213 8.56 -23.78 -6.55
CA ALA A 213 8.06 -24.51 -5.38
C ALA A 213 8.64 -24.03 -4.04
N ARG A 214 8.56 -22.71 -3.79
CA ARG A 214 9.07 -22.08 -2.57
C ARG A 214 7.90 -21.67 -1.66
N ILE A 215 7.87 -22.25 -0.46
CA ILE A 215 6.96 -21.88 0.63
C ILE A 215 7.83 -21.62 1.87
N VAL A 216 7.81 -20.39 2.38
CA VAL A 216 8.66 -19.98 3.50
C VAL A 216 7.83 -19.30 4.58
N PRO A 217 7.71 -19.90 5.78
CA PRO A 217 7.16 -19.24 6.95
C PRO A 217 8.10 -18.11 7.42
N ALA A 218 7.59 -16.88 7.49
CA ALA A 218 8.34 -15.70 7.89
C ALA A 218 7.47 -14.75 8.72
N GLY A 219 7.87 -14.47 9.96
CA GLY A 219 7.20 -13.46 10.80
C GLY A 219 5.72 -13.73 11.09
N GLY A 220 5.31 -15.01 11.19
CA GLY A 220 3.91 -15.40 11.38
C GLY A 220 3.04 -15.32 10.13
N ARG A 221 3.64 -15.06 8.96
CA ARG A 221 3.03 -15.11 7.63
C ARG A 221 3.79 -16.12 6.76
N VAL A 222 3.33 -16.34 5.54
CA VAL A 222 3.93 -17.26 4.57
C VAL A 222 4.28 -16.50 3.29
N GLN A 223 5.50 -16.70 2.80
CA GLN A 223 5.97 -16.23 1.51
C GLN A 223 5.88 -17.36 0.50
N LEU A 224 5.43 -17.06 -0.72
CA LEU A 224 5.28 -18.01 -1.81
C LEU A 224 6.07 -17.55 -3.04
N GLY A 225 6.67 -18.49 -3.76
CA GLY A 225 7.37 -18.22 -5.03
C GLY A 225 8.65 -17.39 -4.83
N LEU A 226 8.90 -16.40 -5.68
CA LEU A 226 10.10 -15.57 -5.64
C LEU A 226 10.30 -14.88 -4.26
N PRO A 227 11.53 -14.87 -3.72
CA PRO A 227 11.90 -14.10 -2.53
C PRO A 227 11.57 -12.61 -2.68
N PRO A 228 11.24 -11.90 -1.57
CA PRO A 228 10.85 -10.49 -1.63
C PRO A 228 11.84 -9.58 -2.38
N ALA A 229 13.14 -9.75 -2.17
CA ALA A 229 14.16 -8.95 -2.86
C ALA A 229 14.20 -9.20 -4.38
N LEU A 230 13.94 -10.43 -4.83
CA LEU A 230 13.87 -10.77 -6.25
C LEU A 230 12.56 -10.29 -6.89
N THR A 231 11.44 -10.46 -6.19
CA THR A 231 10.13 -9.93 -6.60
C THR A 231 10.17 -8.42 -6.78
N ALA A 232 10.79 -7.69 -5.83
CA ALA A 232 10.97 -6.25 -5.93
C ALA A 232 11.85 -5.83 -7.11
N HIS A 233 12.91 -6.60 -7.40
CA HIS A 233 13.79 -6.34 -8.55
C HIS A 233 13.07 -6.59 -9.89
N ALA A 234 12.27 -7.65 -9.99
CA ALA A 234 11.58 -8.03 -11.23
C ALA A 234 10.35 -7.16 -11.53
N HIS A 235 9.53 -6.86 -10.51
CA HIS A 235 8.18 -6.30 -10.70
C HIS A 235 7.89 -5.05 -9.88
N GLY A 236 8.75 -4.68 -8.93
CA GLY A 236 8.46 -3.62 -7.96
C GLY A 236 8.12 -2.27 -8.59
N ASP A 237 8.78 -1.91 -9.69
CA ASP A 237 8.50 -0.66 -10.40
C ASP A 237 7.13 -0.68 -11.12
N ALA A 238 6.65 -1.85 -11.57
CA ALA A 238 5.38 -1.99 -12.30
C ALA A 238 4.15 -1.94 -11.36
N VAL A 239 4.28 -2.48 -10.14
CA VAL A 239 3.18 -2.56 -9.18
C VAL A 239 3.10 -1.38 -8.22
N ARG A 240 4.02 -0.42 -8.32
CA ARG A 240 4.08 0.67 -7.36
C ARG A 240 2.87 1.59 -7.47
N GLY A 241 2.15 1.71 -6.35
CA GLY A 241 0.92 2.51 -6.30
C GLY A 241 -0.24 1.87 -7.04
N ALA A 242 -0.15 0.59 -7.42
CA ALA A 242 -1.26 -0.11 -8.01
C ALA A 242 -2.48 -0.12 -7.06
N ARG A 243 -3.69 -0.10 -7.63
CA ARG A 243 -4.90 -0.32 -6.83
C ARG A 243 -4.86 -1.77 -6.30
N GLN A 244 -5.16 -1.93 -5.02
CA GLN A 244 -5.40 -3.25 -4.44
C GLN A 244 -6.64 -3.90 -5.08
N PRO A 245 -6.52 -5.11 -5.69
CA PRO A 245 -7.66 -5.88 -6.17
C PRO A 245 -8.59 -6.25 -5.01
N ARG A 246 -9.87 -6.39 -5.30
CA ARG A 246 -10.93 -6.76 -4.36
C ARG A 246 -11.49 -8.13 -4.72
N ALA A 247 -12.17 -8.76 -3.77
CA ALA A 247 -12.86 -10.04 -4.02
C ALA A 247 -13.86 -9.92 -5.19
N GLU A 248 -14.53 -8.77 -5.31
CA GLU A 248 -15.41 -8.43 -6.44
C GLU A 248 -14.71 -8.46 -7.81
N ASP A 249 -13.43 -8.08 -7.87
CA ASP A 249 -12.65 -8.09 -9.12
C ASP A 249 -12.42 -9.55 -9.57
N LEU A 250 -12.24 -10.46 -8.61
CA LEU A 250 -12.10 -11.90 -8.86
C LEU A 250 -13.45 -12.56 -9.18
N GLU A 251 -14.54 -12.15 -8.52
CA GLU A 251 -15.89 -12.68 -8.74
C GLU A 251 -16.42 -12.49 -10.17
N ARG A 252 -15.94 -11.44 -10.86
CA ARG A 252 -16.29 -11.15 -12.25
C ARG A 252 -15.56 -12.01 -13.26
N LEU A 253 -14.48 -12.67 -12.85
CA LEU A 253 -13.69 -13.52 -13.73
C LEU A 253 -14.35 -14.89 -13.87
N PRO A 254 -14.45 -15.44 -15.10
CA PRO A 254 -14.90 -16.80 -15.30
C PRO A 254 -13.84 -17.79 -14.81
N GLY A 255 -14.26 -19.02 -14.47
CA GLY A 255 -13.33 -20.11 -14.19
C GLY A 255 -12.58 -20.03 -12.86
N GLN A 256 -13.17 -19.39 -11.84
CA GLN A 256 -12.63 -19.39 -10.49
C GLN A 256 -12.51 -20.82 -9.94
N VAL A 257 -11.37 -21.12 -9.33
CA VAL A 257 -11.10 -22.42 -8.71
C VAL A 257 -10.75 -22.21 -7.24
N THR A 258 -11.40 -22.95 -6.36
CA THR A 258 -11.00 -23.05 -4.95
C THR A 258 -9.97 -24.17 -4.81
N VAL A 259 -8.84 -23.84 -4.20
CA VAL A 259 -7.75 -24.80 -3.94
C VAL A 259 -7.58 -25.01 -2.44
N ALA A 260 -7.13 -26.20 -2.04
CA ALA A 260 -7.07 -26.59 -0.63
C ALA A 260 -5.81 -26.09 0.06
N THR A 261 -4.67 -26.11 -0.63
CA THR A 261 -3.36 -25.82 -0.04
C THR A 261 -2.56 -24.77 -0.81
N TYR A 262 -1.49 -24.25 -0.22
CA TYR A 262 -0.56 -23.38 -0.96
C TYR A 262 0.23 -24.15 -2.02
N GLY A 263 0.44 -25.46 -1.83
CA GLY A 263 0.99 -26.32 -2.88
C GLY A 263 0.09 -26.41 -4.10
N ASP A 264 -1.22 -26.56 -3.89
CA ASP A 264 -2.20 -26.58 -4.98
C ASP A 264 -2.29 -25.22 -5.68
N LEU A 265 -2.19 -24.11 -4.94
CA LEU A 265 -2.11 -22.77 -5.51
C LEU A 265 -0.89 -22.62 -6.43
N LEU A 266 0.30 -23.02 -5.96
CA LEU A 266 1.52 -22.97 -6.76
C LEU A 266 1.43 -23.89 -7.98
N ALA A 267 0.87 -25.10 -7.84
CA ALA A 267 0.63 -26.00 -8.97
C ALA A 267 -0.33 -25.41 -10.00
N HIS A 268 -1.37 -24.70 -9.55
CA HIS A 268 -2.33 -24.04 -10.44
C HIS A 268 -1.69 -22.88 -11.21
N VAL A 269 -0.87 -22.05 -10.55
CA VAL A 269 -0.18 -20.92 -11.19
C VAL A 269 0.88 -21.42 -12.16
N ALA A 270 1.74 -22.35 -11.73
CA ALA A 270 2.84 -22.87 -12.55
C ALA A 270 2.38 -23.75 -13.72
N GLY A 271 1.25 -24.46 -13.57
CA GLY A 271 0.68 -25.34 -14.59
C GLY A 271 -0.36 -24.67 -15.49
N GLY A 272 -0.80 -23.46 -15.15
CA GLY A 272 -1.79 -22.70 -15.89
C GLY A 272 -1.24 -22.13 -17.19
N THR A 273 -2.12 -21.88 -18.16
CA THR A 273 -1.74 -21.22 -19.43
C THR A 273 -1.74 -19.69 -19.32
N ALA A 274 -2.22 -19.14 -18.21
CA ALA A 274 -2.31 -17.70 -18.00
C ALA A 274 -1.03 -17.18 -17.32
N THR A 275 -0.47 -16.09 -17.86
CA THR A 275 0.70 -15.42 -17.26
C THR A 275 0.36 -14.68 -15.97
N HIS A 276 -0.91 -14.39 -15.73
CA HIS A 276 -1.40 -13.61 -14.60
C HIS A 276 -2.67 -14.24 -14.01
N SER A 277 -2.78 -14.24 -12.69
CA SER A 277 -4.00 -14.69 -11.99
C SER A 277 -4.28 -13.80 -10.77
N LEU A 278 -5.55 -13.61 -10.41
CA LEU A 278 -5.90 -13.06 -9.11
C LEU A 278 -6.02 -14.20 -8.10
N VAL A 279 -5.51 -13.98 -6.90
CA VAL A 279 -5.52 -14.94 -5.79
C VAL A 279 -6.16 -14.29 -4.59
N GLU A 280 -7.33 -14.75 -4.21
CA GLU A 280 -8.00 -14.37 -2.98
C GLU A 280 -7.66 -15.35 -1.86
N VAL A 281 -7.31 -14.80 -0.69
CA VAL A 281 -7.04 -15.57 0.51
C VAL A 281 -7.78 -14.96 1.69
N ARG A 282 -8.45 -15.80 2.49
CA ARG A 282 -9.10 -15.38 3.73
C ARG A 282 -8.48 -16.09 4.92
N ALA A 283 -8.03 -15.30 5.89
CA ALA A 283 -7.52 -15.83 7.15
C ALA A 283 -8.68 -16.29 8.05
N PRO A 284 -8.45 -17.27 8.95
CA PRO A 284 -9.47 -17.76 9.86
C PRO A 284 -10.06 -16.64 10.71
N GLY A 285 -11.40 -16.50 10.68
CA GLY A 285 -12.10 -15.48 11.47
C GLY A 285 -11.94 -14.03 10.98
N ALA A 286 -11.31 -13.81 9.82
CA ALA A 286 -11.23 -12.50 9.20
C ALA A 286 -12.56 -12.14 8.52
N ALA A 287 -13.01 -10.89 8.71
CA ALA A 287 -14.25 -10.41 8.09
C ALA A 287 -14.12 -10.12 6.58
N ALA A 288 -12.89 -9.93 6.07
CA ALA A 288 -12.62 -9.60 4.68
C ALA A 288 -11.47 -10.45 4.13
N SER A 289 -11.53 -10.76 2.83
CA SER A 289 -10.47 -11.45 2.09
C SER A 289 -9.41 -10.48 1.58
N GLU A 290 -8.17 -10.94 1.49
CA GLU A 290 -7.05 -10.27 0.82
C GLU A 290 -6.95 -10.80 -0.62
N VAL A 291 -6.76 -9.93 -1.63
CA VAL A 291 -6.60 -10.36 -3.04
C VAL A 291 -5.27 -9.89 -3.60
N PHE A 292 -4.49 -10.83 -4.13
CA PHE A 292 -3.14 -10.63 -4.65
C PHE A 292 -3.08 -10.92 -6.15
N LEU A 293 -2.05 -10.39 -6.82
CA LEU A 293 -1.75 -10.72 -8.21
C LEU A 293 -0.64 -11.80 -8.23
N ALA A 294 -0.93 -12.97 -8.78
CA ALA A 294 0.06 -13.96 -9.13
C ALA A 294 0.56 -13.73 -10.56
N VAL A 295 1.87 -13.83 -10.75
CA VAL A 295 2.57 -13.69 -12.03
C VAL A 295 3.34 -14.97 -12.29
N HIS A 296 3.14 -15.56 -13.46
CA HIS A 296 3.93 -16.67 -13.98
C HIS A 296 4.66 -16.17 -15.23
N ASP A 297 5.98 -15.97 -15.12
CA ASP A 297 6.81 -15.46 -16.21
C ASP A 297 8.20 -16.15 -16.24
N PRO A 298 9.10 -15.81 -17.19
CA PRO A 298 10.43 -16.43 -17.27
C PRO A 298 11.28 -16.29 -16.00
N SER A 299 11.02 -15.31 -15.15
CA SER A 299 11.68 -15.10 -13.85
C SER A 299 11.21 -16.11 -12.80
N GLY A 300 10.01 -16.69 -12.97
CA GLY A 300 9.39 -17.67 -12.08
C GLY A 300 8.01 -17.22 -11.57
N ASP A 301 7.53 -17.85 -10.50
CA ASP A 301 6.23 -17.52 -9.89
C ASP A 301 6.39 -16.42 -8.84
N ALA A 302 5.77 -15.26 -9.06
CA ALA A 302 5.77 -14.16 -8.11
C ALA A 302 4.34 -13.86 -7.63
N PHE A 303 4.18 -13.60 -6.34
CA PHE A 303 2.92 -13.16 -5.75
C PHE A 303 3.09 -11.73 -5.26
N LEU A 304 2.22 -10.84 -5.75
CA LEU A 304 2.34 -9.40 -5.61
C LEU A 304 1.17 -8.84 -4.81
N ASP A 305 1.50 -8.10 -3.76
CA ASP A 305 0.57 -7.23 -3.08
C ASP A 305 0.63 -5.86 -3.76
N LEU A 306 -0.38 -5.60 -4.58
CA LEU A 306 -0.48 -4.37 -5.36
C LEU A 306 -0.66 -3.13 -4.46
N GLY A 307 -1.34 -3.28 -3.33
CA GLY A 307 -1.59 -2.20 -2.37
C GLY A 307 -0.33 -1.74 -1.65
N THR A 308 0.63 -2.65 -1.41
CA THR A 308 1.93 -2.29 -0.82
C THR A 308 3.05 -2.17 -1.86
N GLY A 309 2.84 -2.61 -3.09
CA GLY A 309 3.85 -2.65 -4.15
C GLY A 309 5.00 -3.62 -3.84
N ARG A 310 4.73 -4.68 -3.07
CA ARG A 310 5.73 -5.63 -2.55
C ARG A 310 5.32 -7.07 -2.84
N ALA A 311 6.21 -8.01 -2.49
CA ALA A 311 5.85 -9.42 -2.45
C ALA A 311 4.71 -9.66 -1.45
N ALA A 312 3.74 -10.48 -1.85
CA ALA A 312 2.60 -10.84 -1.01
C ALA A 312 3.03 -11.70 0.18
N LEU A 313 2.37 -11.47 1.32
CA LEU A 313 2.52 -12.27 2.52
C LEU A 313 1.17 -12.88 2.86
N PHE A 314 1.13 -14.20 2.94
CA PHE A 314 -0.09 -14.97 3.13
C PHE A 314 -0.28 -15.39 4.60
N PRO A 315 -1.51 -15.61 5.08
CA PRO A 315 -1.75 -16.19 6.40
C PRO A 315 -1.23 -17.64 6.46
N PRO A 316 -0.77 -18.15 7.62
CA PRO A 316 -0.19 -19.49 7.70
C PRO A 316 -1.21 -20.63 7.51
N GLY A 317 -2.47 -20.43 7.88
CA GLY A 317 -3.54 -21.41 7.71
C GLY A 317 -4.80 -20.74 7.18
N PRO A 318 -4.92 -20.43 5.88
CA PRO A 318 -6.10 -19.81 5.31
C PRO A 318 -7.32 -20.74 5.38
N GLU A 319 -8.50 -20.15 5.57
CA GLU A 319 -9.77 -20.89 5.46
C GLU A 319 -10.32 -20.93 4.02
N LEU A 320 -9.82 -20.03 3.17
CA LEU A 320 -10.18 -19.94 1.76
C LEU A 320 -8.94 -19.56 0.94
N ILE A 321 -8.70 -20.30 -0.14
CA ILE A 321 -7.80 -19.90 -1.22
C ILE A 321 -8.59 -20.06 -2.52
N ARG A 322 -8.81 -18.95 -3.22
CA ARG A 322 -9.51 -18.94 -4.51
C ARG A 322 -8.63 -18.27 -5.55
N VAL A 323 -8.50 -18.87 -6.72
CA VAL A 323 -7.66 -18.38 -7.81
C VAL A 323 -8.48 -18.27 -9.09
N ALA A 324 -8.21 -17.21 -9.87
CA ALA A 324 -8.82 -17.02 -11.18
C ALA A 324 -7.78 -16.50 -12.16
N ALA A 325 -7.65 -17.20 -13.29
CA ALA A 325 -6.79 -16.77 -14.39
C ALA A 325 -7.29 -15.45 -15.00
N LEU A 326 -6.37 -14.52 -15.25
CA LEU A 326 -6.67 -13.28 -15.94
C LEU A 326 -6.52 -13.45 -17.46
N PRO A 327 -7.44 -12.92 -18.27
CA PRO A 327 -7.43 -13.14 -19.71
C PRO A 327 -6.34 -12.32 -20.41
N GLY A 328 -5.76 -12.90 -21.46
CA GLY A 328 -4.81 -12.23 -22.36
C GLY A 328 -3.38 -12.21 -21.83
N GLU A 329 -2.42 -12.36 -22.74
CA GLU A 329 -1.00 -12.11 -22.46
C GLU A 329 -0.75 -10.61 -22.44
N MET A 330 -0.09 -10.13 -21.38
CA MET A 330 0.32 -8.74 -21.23
C MET A 330 1.48 -8.66 -20.24
N THR A 331 2.13 -7.51 -20.15
CA THR A 331 3.13 -7.23 -19.10
C THR A 331 2.46 -6.99 -17.75
N VAL A 332 3.22 -7.10 -16.65
CA VAL A 332 2.71 -6.79 -15.30
C VAL A 332 2.21 -5.33 -15.21
N ALA A 333 2.92 -4.39 -15.85
CA ALA A 333 2.56 -2.98 -15.87
C ALA A 333 1.22 -2.74 -16.58
N GLU A 334 1.02 -3.34 -17.75
CA GLU A 334 -0.26 -3.30 -18.47
C GLU A 334 -1.37 -3.97 -17.65
N ARG A 335 -1.09 -5.09 -16.98
CA ARG A 335 -2.08 -5.77 -16.15
C ARG A 335 -2.54 -4.91 -14.98
N VAL A 336 -1.61 -4.22 -14.32
CA VAL A 336 -1.94 -3.29 -13.24
C VAL A 336 -2.85 -2.17 -13.75
N LEU A 337 -2.61 -1.65 -14.95
CA LEU A 337 -3.47 -0.63 -15.57
C LEU A 337 -4.86 -1.18 -15.93
N ASP A 338 -4.93 -2.40 -16.46
CA ASP A 338 -6.17 -3.09 -16.82
C ASP A 338 -7.03 -3.38 -15.58
N LEU A 339 -6.43 -3.90 -14.50
CA LEU A 339 -7.10 -4.10 -13.21
C LEU A 339 -7.57 -2.79 -12.58
N ALA A 340 -6.85 -1.69 -12.79
CA ALA A 340 -7.32 -0.37 -12.40
C ALA A 340 -8.51 0.09 -13.27
N ALA A 341 -8.54 -0.25 -14.56
CA ALA A 341 -9.61 0.14 -15.48
C ALA A 341 -10.90 -0.68 -15.30
N GLY A 342 -10.80 -1.94 -14.87
CA GLY A 342 -11.91 -2.91 -14.80
C GLY A 342 -13.08 -2.56 -13.87
N ASP A 343 -12.94 -1.50 -13.05
CA ASP A 343 -14.08 -0.94 -12.31
C ASP A 343 -13.87 0.48 -11.76
N VAL A 344 -12.68 1.05 -11.91
CA VAL A 344 -12.50 2.48 -11.62
C VAL A 344 -12.94 3.20 -12.87
N THR A 345 -14.16 3.73 -12.88
CA THR A 345 -14.39 5.00 -13.58
C THR A 345 -13.35 5.96 -13.00
N VAL A 346 -12.15 6.02 -13.58
CA VAL A 346 -11.07 6.85 -13.04
C VAL A 346 -11.60 8.26 -13.16
N ARG A 347 -11.93 8.84 -12.02
CA ARG A 347 -12.67 10.08 -11.99
C ARG A 347 -11.71 11.16 -12.43
N PRO A 348 -12.13 12.04 -13.35
CA PRO A 348 -11.32 13.19 -13.67
C PRO A 348 -11.06 13.96 -12.37
N ILE A 349 -9.79 14.25 -12.10
CA ILE A 349 -9.42 15.09 -10.96
C ILE A 349 -9.95 16.49 -11.26
N VAL A 350 -10.96 16.90 -10.49
CA VAL A 350 -11.54 18.24 -10.58
C VAL A 350 -10.67 19.18 -9.76
N ARG A 351 -9.79 19.90 -10.46
CA ARG A 351 -8.88 20.86 -9.83
C ARG A 351 -9.70 22.01 -9.22
N PRO A 352 -9.60 22.24 -7.91
CA PRO A 352 -10.22 23.40 -7.29
C PRO A 352 -9.67 24.69 -7.93
N ARG A 353 -10.49 25.73 -8.06
CA ARG A 353 -10.01 27.03 -8.57
C ARG A 353 -8.79 27.52 -7.80
N GLY A 354 -7.78 27.99 -8.53
CA GLY A 354 -6.47 28.39 -8.01
C GLY A 354 -5.43 27.26 -7.99
N VAL A 355 -5.80 26.04 -8.38
CA VAL A 355 -4.87 24.95 -8.68
C VAL A 355 -4.70 24.85 -10.20
N THR A 356 -3.46 24.90 -10.67
CA THR A 356 -3.14 24.82 -12.10
C THR A 356 -2.47 23.51 -12.43
N ALA A 357 -2.94 22.82 -13.47
CA ALA A 357 -2.23 21.68 -14.03
C ALA A 357 -1.03 22.21 -14.81
N TYR A 358 0.19 22.02 -14.31
CA TYR A 358 1.39 22.40 -15.05
C TYR A 358 1.64 21.44 -16.21
N ARG A 359 1.55 20.14 -15.93
CA ARG A 359 1.66 19.06 -16.92
C ARG A 359 0.77 17.90 -16.51
N THR A 360 0.07 17.31 -17.48
CA THR A 360 -0.69 16.06 -17.31
C THR A 360 -0.05 14.96 -18.13
N PHE A 361 -0.02 13.74 -17.60
CA PHE A 361 0.61 12.58 -18.25
C PHE A 361 -0.11 11.27 -17.90
N GLY A 362 0.30 10.18 -18.56
CA GLY A 362 -0.30 8.85 -18.45
C GLY A 362 -1.56 8.66 -19.32
N PRO A 363 -2.03 7.41 -19.47
CA PRO A 363 -3.05 7.00 -20.46
C PRO A 363 -4.45 7.63 -20.26
N SER A 364 -4.68 8.35 -19.17
CA SER A 364 -5.94 9.03 -18.86
C SER A 364 -5.80 10.53 -18.52
N GLY A 365 -4.58 11.08 -18.51
CA GLY A 365 -4.33 12.47 -18.09
C GLY A 365 -4.62 12.77 -16.61
N ILE A 366 -4.81 11.72 -15.80
CA ILE A 366 -5.17 11.79 -14.38
C ILE A 366 -3.95 11.99 -13.49
N ARG A 367 -2.77 11.64 -14.01
CA ARG A 367 -1.50 11.97 -13.36
C ARG A 367 -1.09 13.36 -13.81
N ALA A 368 -0.67 14.17 -12.86
CA ALA A 368 -0.33 15.55 -13.12
C ALA A 368 0.72 16.07 -12.16
N VAL A 369 1.40 17.12 -12.59
CA VAL A 369 2.03 18.09 -11.70
C VAL A 369 1.05 19.23 -11.50
N ASP A 370 0.40 19.25 -10.35
CA ASP A 370 -0.55 20.30 -9.97
C ASP A 370 0.15 21.33 -9.08
N VAL A 371 -0.13 22.60 -9.32
CA VAL A 371 0.56 23.71 -8.64
C VAL A 371 -0.45 24.56 -7.88
N LEU A 372 -0.18 24.74 -6.59
CA LEU A 372 -0.90 25.66 -5.70
C LEU A 372 -0.05 26.91 -5.50
N GLY A 373 -0.48 28.03 -6.08
CA GLY A 373 0.25 29.30 -6.05
C GLY A 373 1.22 29.48 -7.23
N ASP A 374 2.04 30.53 -7.15
CA ASP A 374 2.90 30.94 -8.26
C ASP A 374 4.29 30.30 -8.14
N VAL A 375 4.54 29.26 -8.94
CA VAL A 375 5.86 28.60 -9.02
C VAL A 375 6.45 28.81 -10.41
N PRO A 376 7.70 29.31 -10.52
CA PRO A 376 8.35 29.50 -11.81
C PRO A 376 8.51 28.20 -12.62
N PRO A 377 8.30 28.20 -13.96
CA PRO A 377 8.48 27.04 -14.82
C PRO A 377 9.84 26.34 -14.67
N LYS A 378 10.93 27.10 -14.50
CA LYS A 378 12.28 26.56 -14.29
C LYS A 378 12.42 25.58 -13.10
N ILE A 379 11.52 25.65 -12.12
CA ILE A 379 11.46 24.73 -10.99
C ILE A 379 10.51 23.57 -11.31
N LEU A 380 9.43 23.85 -12.03
CA LEU A 380 8.40 22.87 -12.36
C LEU A 380 8.83 21.90 -13.47
N ASP A 381 9.67 22.33 -14.42
CA ASP A 381 10.14 21.47 -15.52
C ASP A 381 10.88 20.21 -15.03
N PRO A 382 11.92 20.30 -14.17
CA PRO A 382 12.59 19.11 -13.64
C PRO A 382 11.66 18.22 -12.81
N ILE A 383 10.72 18.83 -12.07
CA ILE A 383 9.72 18.10 -11.28
C ILE A 383 8.79 17.31 -12.20
N ALA A 384 8.30 17.94 -13.27
CA ALA A 384 7.39 17.33 -14.22
C ALA A 384 8.06 16.19 -14.98
N ASP A 385 9.29 16.37 -15.45
CA ASP A 385 10.06 15.32 -16.12
C ASP A 385 10.31 14.13 -15.18
N ALA A 386 10.65 14.41 -13.91
CA ALA A 386 10.87 13.36 -12.91
C ALA A 386 9.57 12.63 -12.54
N ALA A 387 8.46 13.36 -12.35
CA ALA A 387 7.14 12.83 -12.02
C ALA A 387 6.60 11.92 -13.13
N GLU A 388 6.76 12.34 -14.38
CA GLU A 388 6.41 11.58 -15.57
C GLU A 388 7.25 10.30 -15.68
N ALA A 389 8.57 10.39 -15.46
CA ALA A 389 9.48 9.25 -15.51
C ALA A 389 9.21 8.17 -14.45
N ILE A 390 8.68 8.54 -13.27
CA ILE A 390 8.24 7.58 -12.25
C ILE A 390 6.75 7.24 -12.33
N GLY A 391 6.00 7.92 -13.21
CA GLY A 391 4.57 7.76 -13.35
C GLY A 391 3.78 8.14 -12.10
N GLN A 392 4.13 9.20 -11.37
CA GLN A 392 3.47 9.55 -10.11
C GLN A 392 3.01 11.01 -10.08
N SER A 393 1.79 11.26 -9.60
CA SER A 393 1.30 12.63 -9.43
C SER A 393 2.12 13.39 -8.39
N VAL A 394 2.30 14.69 -8.64
CA VAL A 394 3.00 15.60 -7.75
C VAL A 394 2.13 16.83 -7.53
N ILE A 395 1.98 17.24 -6.27
CA ILE A 395 1.31 18.48 -5.91
C ILE A 395 2.36 19.44 -5.36
N VAL A 396 2.67 20.50 -6.10
CA VAL A 396 3.62 21.53 -5.71
C VAL A 396 2.89 22.64 -4.98
N VAL A 397 3.24 22.84 -3.71
CA VAL A 397 2.80 23.99 -2.91
C VAL A 397 3.86 25.08 -3.06
N GLY A 398 3.49 26.13 -3.79
CA GLY A 398 4.39 27.22 -4.15
C GLY A 398 4.75 28.12 -2.97
N PRO A 399 5.89 28.83 -3.06
CA PRO A 399 6.31 29.73 -2.00
C PRO A 399 5.46 30.99 -2.01
N ARG A 400 4.79 31.30 -0.89
CA ARG A 400 4.47 32.70 -0.56
C ARG A 400 5.58 33.22 0.35
N ALA A 401 6.30 34.23 -0.12
CA ALA A 401 7.40 34.81 0.62
C ALA A 401 6.95 35.18 2.05
N ARG A 402 7.65 34.64 3.06
CA ARG A 402 7.50 34.91 4.50
C ARG A 402 6.23 34.42 5.22
N THR A 403 5.17 33.99 4.52
CA THR A 403 3.89 33.61 5.18
C THR A 403 3.49 32.15 5.02
N GLY A 404 4.12 31.40 4.11
CA GLY A 404 3.74 30.00 3.83
C GLY A 404 2.39 29.86 3.09
N PRO A 405 1.89 28.63 2.90
CA PRO A 405 0.59 28.39 2.27
C PRO A 405 -0.54 28.99 3.11
N SER A 406 -1.55 29.58 2.46
CA SER A 406 -2.75 30.02 3.19
C SER A 406 -3.63 28.84 3.56
N ARG A 407 -4.53 29.02 4.54
CA ARG A 407 -5.56 28.01 4.88
C ARG A 407 -6.35 27.54 3.65
N ARG A 408 -6.70 28.47 2.76
CA ARG A 408 -7.33 28.16 1.47
C ARG A 408 -6.50 27.19 0.62
N ASP A 409 -5.19 27.34 0.59
CA ASP A 409 -4.29 26.44 -0.16
C ASP A 409 -4.20 25.06 0.48
N LEU A 410 -4.23 24.99 1.81
CA LEU A 410 -4.27 23.72 2.55
C LEU A 410 -5.59 22.95 2.30
N LEU A 411 -6.73 23.64 2.27
CA LEU A 411 -8.02 23.02 1.93
C LEU A 411 -8.06 22.56 0.46
N ARG A 412 -7.41 23.28 -0.46
CA ARG A 412 -7.24 22.84 -1.85
C ARG A 412 -6.36 21.60 -1.96
N LEU A 413 -5.22 21.60 -1.26
CA LEU A 413 -4.33 20.43 -1.17
C LEU A 413 -5.10 19.22 -0.65
N GLU A 414 -5.85 19.40 0.44
CA GLU A 414 -6.65 18.34 1.04
C GLU A 414 -7.70 17.79 0.07
N LYS A 415 -8.43 18.68 -0.64
CA LYS A 415 -9.39 18.26 -1.67
C LYS A 415 -8.74 17.45 -2.80
N MET A 416 -7.54 17.85 -3.23
CA MET A 416 -6.79 17.11 -4.27
C MET A 416 -6.38 15.73 -3.77
N LEU A 417 -5.83 15.63 -2.55
CA LEU A 417 -5.44 14.36 -1.93
C LEU A 417 -6.65 13.42 -1.75
N PHE A 418 -7.80 13.96 -1.31
CA PHE A 418 -9.04 13.20 -1.22
C PHE A 418 -9.43 12.59 -2.58
N GLN A 419 -9.43 13.38 -3.66
CA GLN A 419 -9.79 12.92 -5.00
C GLN A 419 -8.84 11.86 -5.54
N HIS A 420 -7.52 12.04 -5.35
CA HIS A 420 -6.54 11.03 -5.74
C HIS A 420 -6.73 9.70 -5.00
N LEU A 421 -7.07 9.76 -3.70
CA LEU A 421 -7.33 8.57 -2.92
C LEU A 421 -8.63 7.85 -3.36
N GLN A 422 -9.68 8.59 -3.74
CA GLN A 422 -10.91 7.99 -4.28
C GLN A 422 -10.68 7.22 -5.59
N ASN A 423 -9.71 7.63 -6.40
CA ASN A 423 -9.39 6.95 -7.67
C ASN A 423 -8.63 5.63 -7.50
N GLY A 424 -8.14 5.31 -6.30
CA GLY A 424 -7.34 4.11 -6.08
C GLY A 424 -5.99 4.21 -6.81
N GLY A 425 -4.94 4.57 -6.09
CA GLY A 425 -3.61 4.73 -6.66
C GLY A 425 -2.59 5.22 -5.62
N PRO A 426 -1.33 5.49 -6.04
CA PRO A 426 -0.36 6.09 -5.15
C PRO A 426 -0.83 7.49 -4.79
N ALA A 427 -0.71 7.87 -3.51
CA ALA A 427 -0.94 9.25 -3.13
C ALA A 427 -0.01 10.18 -3.93
N PRO A 428 -0.41 11.43 -4.24
CA PRO A 428 0.51 12.38 -4.83
C PRO A 428 1.69 12.67 -3.90
N ILE A 429 2.88 12.93 -4.45
CA ILE A 429 3.99 13.51 -3.66
C ILE A 429 3.69 14.98 -3.45
N VAL A 430 3.67 15.43 -2.19
CA VAL A 430 3.50 16.85 -1.86
C VAL A 430 4.88 17.50 -1.80
N LEU A 431 5.14 18.45 -2.70
CA LEU A 431 6.36 19.24 -2.70
C LEU A 431 6.09 20.61 -2.09
N ASP A 432 6.57 20.83 -0.88
CA ASP A 432 6.56 22.13 -0.22
C ASP A 432 7.78 22.94 -0.68
N HIS A 433 7.55 23.87 -1.60
CA HIS A 433 8.56 24.83 -2.06
C HIS A 433 8.64 26.07 -1.12
N GLY A 434 7.84 26.15 -0.06
CA GLY A 434 7.96 27.17 0.97
C GLY A 434 9.25 27.05 1.80
N GLU A 435 9.69 28.17 2.39
CA GLU A 435 10.59 28.12 3.55
C GLU A 435 9.76 27.68 4.78
N ALA A 436 10.40 27.02 5.76
CA ALA A 436 9.75 26.54 6.99
C ALA A 436 8.91 27.66 7.64
N GLY A 437 7.58 27.58 7.46
CA GLY A 437 6.62 28.63 7.82
C GLY A 437 5.55 28.15 8.80
N THR A 438 4.67 29.08 9.20
CA THR A 438 3.67 28.92 10.27
C THR A 438 2.70 27.74 10.10
N HIS A 439 2.44 27.31 8.86
CA HIS A 439 1.48 26.25 8.53
C HIS A 439 2.14 24.90 8.17
N GLN A 440 3.44 24.74 8.40
CA GLN A 440 4.15 23.50 8.06
C GLN A 440 3.58 22.26 8.78
N ALA A 441 3.26 22.39 10.07
CA ALA A 441 2.68 21.29 10.84
C ALA A 441 1.30 20.86 10.29
N GLU A 442 0.52 21.81 9.79
CA GLU A 442 -0.80 21.57 9.22
C GLU A 442 -0.70 20.87 7.85
N LEU A 443 0.23 21.30 6.99
CA LEU A 443 0.53 20.60 5.73
C LEU A 443 0.96 19.16 5.97
N THR A 444 1.88 18.93 6.91
CA THR A 444 2.33 17.58 7.27
C THR A 444 1.19 16.73 7.86
N ALA A 445 0.31 17.32 8.67
CA ALA A 445 -0.86 16.64 9.22
C ALA A 445 -1.84 16.24 8.10
N ILE A 446 -2.12 17.14 7.16
CA ILE A 446 -2.94 16.86 5.97
C ILE A 446 -2.32 15.72 5.17
N ALA A 447 -1.06 15.84 4.76
CA ALA A 447 -0.39 14.79 3.99
C ALA A 447 -0.38 13.44 4.73
N GLY A 448 -0.14 13.45 6.05
CA GLY A 448 -0.21 12.29 6.92
C GLY A 448 -1.59 11.61 6.94
N ARG A 449 -2.69 12.37 6.99
CA ARG A 449 -4.06 11.83 6.95
C ARG A 449 -4.33 11.03 5.67
N TYR A 450 -3.78 11.46 4.54
CA TYR A 450 -3.97 10.82 3.23
C TYR A 450 -2.83 9.89 2.82
N GLY A 451 -1.82 9.67 3.68
CA GLY A 451 -0.68 8.80 3.36
C GLY A 451 0.24 9.36 2.26
N ALA A 452 0.18 10.67 2.02
CA ALA A 452 0.97 11.35 1.00
C ALA A 452 2.39 11.61 1.54
N PRO A 453 3.45 11.26 0.78
CA PRO A 453 4.80 11.62 1.17
C PRO A 453 5.04 13.12 0.91
N VAL A 454 5.86 13.73 1.75
CA VAL A 454 6.15 15.17 1.68
C VAL A 454 7.64 15.37 1.41
N MET A 455 7.97 16.25 0.46
CA MET A 455 9.31 16.81 0.36
C MET A 455 9.29 18.30 0.59
N ARG A 456 10.33 18.80 1.25
CA ARG A 456 10.44 20.19 1.68
C ARG A 456 11.83 20.74 1.41
N ARG A 457 11.93 22.05 1.15
CA ARG A 457 13.21 22.75 1.17
C ARG A 457 13.61 23.07 2.60
N VAL A 458 14.84 22.72 2.96
CA VAL A 458 15.47 23.05 4.24
C VAL A 458 16.80 23.74 3.97
N PRO A 459 17.21 24.70 4.82
CA PRO A 459 18.58 25.22 4.80
C PRO A 459 19.57 24.06 5.01
N GLY A 460 20.72 24.11 4.36
CA GLY A 460 21.82 23.21 4.66
C GLY A 460 22.27 23.33 6.12
N LEU A 461 22.86 22.24 6.64
CA LEU A 461 23.41 22.21 8.01
C LEU A 461 24.84 22.81 8.02
N GLY A 462 25.15 23.63 9.02
CA GLY A 462 26.49 24.19 9.23
C GLY A 462 26.76 25.48 8.44
N LEU A 463 27.91 25.57 7.77
CA LEU A 463 28.31 26.73 6.95
C LEU A 463 27.71 26.70 5.53
N ASP A 464 27.04 25.60 5.16
CA ASP A 464 26.40 25.44 3.87
C ASP A 464 24.99 26.05 3.90
N LEU A 465 24.87 27.29 3.44
CA LEU A 465 23.59 28.01 3.33
C LEU A 465 22.78 27.62 2.09
N THR A 466 23.22 26.62 1.31
CA THR A 466 22.46 26.17 0.15
C THR A 466 21.16 25.49 0.60
N LEU A 467 20.07 25.79 -0.08
CA LEU A 467 18.78 25.17 0.18
C LEU A 467 18.78 23.76 -0.42
N LYS A 468 18.47 22.76 0.41
CA LYS A 468 18.41 21.36 0.01
C LYS A 468 17.00 20.81 0.21
N TRP A 469 16.65 19.75 -0.50
CA TRP A 469 15.38 19.05 -0.38
C TRP A 469 15.51 17.90 0.60
N THR A 470 14.59 17.79 1.55
CA THR A 470 14.47 16.59 2.40
C THR A 470 13.10 15.98 2.21
N GLY A 471 13.03 14.66 2.17
CA GLY A 471 11.78 13.91 2.06
C GLY A 471 11.44 13.22 3.36
N ALA A 472 10.16 13.14 3.70
CA ALA A 472 9.65 12.31 4.80
C ALA A 472 8.50 11.43 4.31
N GLY A 473 8.49 10.18 4.76
CA GLY A 473 7.33 9.30 4.58
C GLY A 473 6.12 9.76 5.41
N PRO A 474 4.95 9.11 5.28
CA PRO A 474 3.77 9.45 6.06
C PRO A 474 4.08 9.46 7.57
N GLY A 475 3.73 10.56 8.26
CA GLY A 475 3.92 10.71 9.70
C GLY A 475 5.35 11.02 10.15
N ASP A 476 6.19 11.60 9.29
CA ASP A 476 7.57 12.05 9.61
C ASP A 476 8.51 10.91 10.09
N THR A 477 8.13 9.65 9.85
CA THR A 477 8.74 8.47 10.49
C THR A 477 10.17 8.17 10.01
N THR A 478 10.65 8.78 8.92
CA THR A 478 12.06 8.73 8.52
C THR A 478 12.38 9.81 7.47
N ALA A 479 13.23 10.78 7.83
CA ALA A 479 13.73 11.78 6.87
C ALA A 479 14.81 11.18 5.96
N VAL A 480 14.76 11.47 4.66
CA VAL A 480 15.82 11.17 3.70
C VAL A 480 16.92 12.24 3.81
N PRO A 481 18.22 11.90 3.65
CA PRO A 481 19.28 12.89 3.58
C PRO A 481 18.98 14.00 2.55
N PRO A 482 19.54 15.20 2.77
CA PRO A 482 19.21 16.36 1.95
C PRO A 482 19.75 16.21 0.52
N PHE A 483 18.87 16.39 -0.47
CA PHE A 483 19.17 16.39 -1.90
C PHE A 483 19.41 17.81 -2.41
N THR A 484 20.33 17.98 -3.35
CA THR A 484 20.60 19.26 -3.98
C THR A 484 19.57 19.62 -5.05
N GLU A 485 18.98 18.61 -5.70
CA GLU A 485 18.06 18.77 -6.84
C GLU A 485 16.90 17.77 -6.77
N ILE A 486 15.80 18.06 -7.46
CA ILE A 486 14.70 17.13 -7.66
C ILE A 486 14.91 16.44 -9.02
N ASN A 487 15.11 15.12 -8.99
CA ASN A 487 15.23 14.27 -10.16
C ASN A 487 14.44 12.96 -9.96
N ARG A 488 14.50 12.06 -10.95
CA ARG A 488 13.83 10.75 -10.93
C ARG A 488 14.15 9.94 -9.68
N GLU A 489 15.43 9.82 -9.32
CA GLU A 489 15.87 9.00 -8.19
C GLU A 489 15.40 9.58 -6.85
N THR A 490 15.49 10.91 -6.72
CA THR A 490 15.01 11.62 -5.53
C THR A 490 13.51 11.44 -5.33
N LEU A 491 12.68 11.69 -6.34
CA LEU A 491 11.23 11.48 -6.24
C LEU A 491 10.90 10.00 -5.99
N LYS A 492 11.59 9.07 -6.66
CA LYS A 492 11.45 7.63 -6.45
C LYS A 492 11.70 7.25 -4.98
N SER A 493 12.81 7.70 -4.40
CA SER A 493 13.20 7.36 -3.01
C SER A 493 12.16 7.76 -1.95
N VAL A 494 11.35 8.79 -2.27
CA VAL A 494 10.29 9.32 -1.41
C VAL A 494 8.94 8.68 -1.74
N GLY A 495 8.61 8.52 -3.02
CA GLY A 495 7.39 7.87 -3.51
C GLY A 495 7.29 6.39 -3.12
N ASP A 496 8.42 5.67 -3.02
CA ASP A 496 8.47 4.25 -2.63
C ASP A 496 8.03 3.98 -1.18
N ARG A 497 7.83 5.03 -0.38
CA ARG A 497 7.46 4.95 1.05
C ARG A 497 5.96 5.06 1.29
N GLN A 498 5.17 4.97 0.23
CA GLN A 498 3.73 5.08 0.33
C GLN A 498 3.11 3.88 1.04
N ARG A 499 2.13 4.18 1.89
CA ARG A 499 1.10 3.21 2.27
C ARG A 499 -0.13 3.55 1.44
N ALA A 500 -0.68 2.58 0.71
CA ALA A 500 -2.07 2.69 0.28
C ALA A 500 -2.92 2.80 1.54
N ASN A 501 -3.49 3.98 1.80
CA ASN A 501 -4.36 4.15 2.95
C ASN A 501 -5.66 3.41 2.66
N GLU A 502 -5.97 2.37 3.44
CA GLU A 502 -7.28 1.69 3.42
C GLU A 502 -8.44 2.63 3.79
N ARG A 503 -8.15 3.80 4.39
CA ARG A 503 -9.06 4.49 5.31
C ARG A 503 -10.09 5.45 4.71
N VAL A 504 -10.05 5.82 3.43
CA VAL A 504 -11.02 6.79 2.87
C VAL A 504 -11.72 6.22 1.65
N LYS A 505 -12.56 5.21 1.87
CA LYS A 505 -13.53 4.77 0.85
C LYS A 505 -14.88 5.39 1.17
N THR A 506 -15.38 6.21 0.23
CA THR A 506 -16.74 6.71 0.26
C THR A 506 -17.56 6.09 -0.86
N GLU A 507 -18.87 6.03 -0.67
CA GLU A 507 -19.81 5.61 -1.70
C GLU A 507 -19.61 6.39 -3.00
N SER A 508 -19.77 5.70 -4.13
CA SER A 508 -19.39 6.25 -5.43
C SER A 508 -20.11 7.55 -5.77
N ALA A 509 -21.42 7.64 -5.49
CA ALA A 509 -22.22 8.84 -5.71
C ALA A 509 -21.76 10.00 -4.80
N LEU A 510 -21.50 9.72 -3.53
CA LEU A 510 -21.02 10.72 -2.57
C LEU A 510 -19.64 11.25 -2.96
N ALA A 511 -18.70 10.38 -3.30
CA ALA A 511 -17.38 10.78 -3.78
C ALA A 511 -17.46 11.68 -5.03
N SER A 512 -18.43 11.44 -5.93
CA SER A 512 -18.63 12.26 -7.13
C SER A 512 -19.10 13.64 -6.75
N TYR A 513 -20.08 13.73 -5.86
CA TYR A 513 -20.62 14.98 -5.34
C TYR A 513 -19.55 15.81 -4.60
N LEU A 514 -18.80 15.20 -3.68
CA LEU A 514 -17.74 15.88 -2.90
C LEU A 514 -16.56 16.36 -3.77
N SER A 515 -16.34 15.72 -4.92
CA SER A 515 -15.31 16.14 -5.89
C SER A 515 -15.71 17.40 -6.67
N MET A 516 -17.01 17.70 -6.78
CA MET A 516 -17.50 18.88 -7.53
C MET A 516 -17.00 20.18 -6.90
N ASP A 517 -16.74 21.18 -7.74
CA ASP A 517 -16.51 22.55 -7.28
C ASP A 517 -17.87 23.15 -6.85
N PRO A 518 -18.03 23.61 -5.59
CA PRO A 518 -19.23 24.32 -5.15
C PRO A 518 -19.63 25.50 -6.05
N ALA A 519 -18.67 26.09 -6.77
CA ALA A 519 -18.95 27.19 -7.69
C ALA A 519 -19.46 26.74 -9.08
N ASP A 520 -19.51 25.44 -9.39
CA ASP A 520 -20.21 24.90 -10.56
C ASP A 520 -21.69 24.66 -10.23
N THR A 521 -22.41 25.77 -10.07
CA THR A 521 -23.79 25.80 -9.57
C THR A 521 -24.78 25.07 -10.49
N THR A 522 -24.51 25.06 -11.80
CA THR A 522 -25.31 24.31 -12.78
C THR A 522 -25.19 22.81 -12.53
N ARG A 523 -23.95 22.30 -12.46
CA ARG A 523 -23.72 20.87 -12.22
C ARG A 523 -24.21 20.40 -10.86
N LEU A 524 -24.09 21.24 -9.82
CA LEU A 524 -24.63 20.94 -8.50
C LEU A 524 -26.16 20.82 -8.52
N ARG A 525 -26.85 21.74 -9.19
CA ARG A 525 -28.31 21.71 -9.32
C ARG A 525 -28.75 20.42 -10.02
N ASP A 526 -28.11 20.08 -11.13
CA ASP A 526 -28.45 18.87 -11.89
C ASP A 526 -28.19 17.59 -11.08
N THR A 527 -27.06 17.55 -10.37
CA THR A 527 -26.68 16.39 -9.54
C THR A 527 -27.65 16.20 -8.38
N LEU A 528 -27.97 17.27 -7.65
CA LEU A 528 -28.91 17.20 -6.54
C LEU A 528 -30.34 16.90 -7.00
N ALA A 529 -30.77 17.44 -8.15
CA ALA A 529 -32.06 17.09 -8.75
C ALA A 529 -32.17 15.60 -9.09
N LYS A 530 -31.07 14.99 -9.58
CA LYS A 530 -31.03 13.59 -9.99
C LYS A 530 -30.82 12.62 -8.82
N GLU A 531 -29.92 12.95 -7.90
CA GLU A 531 -29.38 12.01 -6.90
C GLU A 531 -29.55 12.50 -5.45
N GLY A 532 -30.20 13.66 -5.23
CA GLY A 532 -30.26 14.34 -3.93
C GLY A 532 -30.87 13.52 -2.79
N SER A 533 -31.89 12.69 -3.06
CA SER A 533 -32.46 11.81 -2.04
C SER A 533 -31.48 10.73 -1.57
N ALA A 534 -30.74 10.13 -2.52
CA ALA A 534 -29.71 9.14 -2.22
C ALA A 534 -28.52 9.79 -1.50
N LEU A 535 -28.07 10.96 -1.96
CA LEU A 535 -26.99 11.72 -1.30
C LEU A 535 -27.38 12.12 0.13
N LYS A 536 -28.63 12.50 0.37
CA LYS A 536 -29.14 12.86 1.71
C LYS A 536 -29.09 11.68 2.68
N ALA A 537 -29.32 10.45 2.22
CA ALA A 537 -29.13 9.25 3.03
C ALA A 537 -27.66 9.03 3.42
N LEU A 538 -26.71 9.56 2.64
CA LEU A 538 -25.27 9.47 2.88
C LEU A 538 -24.71 10.68 3.64
N ARG A 539 -25.56 11.61 4.08
CA ARG A 539 -25.17 12.90 4.71
C ARG A 539 -24.26 12.73 5.93
N GLU A 540 -24.53 11.74 6.77
CA GLU A 540 -23.72 11.44 7.98
C GLU A 540 -22.31 10.95 7.63
N GLN A 541 -22.12 10.33 6.46
CA GLN A 541 -20.79 9.91 6.03
C GLN A 541 -19.86 11.09 5.77
N ILE A 542 -20.39 12.25 5.39
CA ILE A 542 -19.59 13.48 5.18
C ILE A 542 -18.89 13.89 6.47
N SER A 543 -19.61 13.86 7.60
CA SER A 543 -19.09 14.24 8.92
C SER A 543 -18.10 13.21 9.47
N ALA A 544 -18.19 11.95 9.03
CA ALA A 544 -17.30 10.86 9.43
C ALA A 544 -15.99 10.81 8.63
N LEU A 545 -15.85 11.62 7.58
CA LEU A 545 -14.64 11.68 6.78
C LEU A 545 -13.45 12.19 7.61
N PRO A 546 -12.24 11.60 7.47
CA PRO A 546 -11.04 12.06 8.15
C PRO A 546 -10.47 13.31 7.47
N ALA A 547 -11.27 14.36 7.33
CA ALA A 547 -10.95 15.62 6.70
C ALA A 547 -11.06 16.80 7.69
N ASP A 548 -10.52 17.98 7.34
CA ASP A 548 -10.88 19.20 8.05
C ASP A 548 -12.42 19.41 7.97
N SER A 549 -13.05 19.73 9.09
CA SER A 549 -14.51 19.89 9.15
C SER A 549 -15.03 21.01 8.24
N ALA A 550 -14.17 21.98 7.88
CA ALA A 550 -14.49 23.04 6.94
C ALA A 550 -14.45 22.58 5.48
N LEU A 551 -13.75 21.49 5.14
CA LEU A 551 -13.49 21.10 3.75
C LEU A 551 -14.78 20.83 2.96
N PHE A 552 -15.66 19.99 3.53
CA PHE A 552 -16.92 19.56 2.91
C PHE A 552 -18.15 20.23 3.53
N ALA A 553 -17.96 21.22 4.41
CA ALA A 553 -19.05 22.00 5.01
C ALA A 553 -19.98 22.64 3.95
N PRO A 554 -19.49 23.19 2.81
CA PRO A 554 -20.37 23.72 1.78
C PRO A 554 -21.26 22.63 1.16
N HIS A 555 -20.71 21.46 0.84
CA HIS A 555 -21.45 20.33 0.25
C HIS A 555 -22.53 19.80 1.19
N ALA A 556 -22.19 19.70 2.48
CA ALA A 556 -23.11 19.34 3.54
C ALA A 556 -24.28 20.34 3.65
N ALA A 557 -23.97 21.63 3.73
CA ALA A 557 -24.99 22.68 3.84
C ALA A 557 -25.90 22.73 2.61
N LEU A 558 -25.34 22.66 1.39
CA LEU A 558 -26.13 22.64 0.16
C LEU A 558 -27.07 21.44 0.10
N LEU A 559 -26.63 20.27 0.57
CA LEU A 559 -27.45 19.06 0.63
C LEU A 559 -28.57 19.19 1.69
N ASP A 560 -28.29 19.85 2.81
CA ASP A 560 -29.26 20.08 3.89
C ASP A 560 -30.34 21.10 3.47
N MET A 561 -29.95 22.15 2.73
CA MET A 561 -30.83 23.13 2.12
C MET A 561 -31.65 22.54 0.96
N PHE A 562 -31.10 21.58 0.23
CA PHE A 562 -31.74 21.01 -0.95
C PHE A 562 -33.07 20.32 -0.60
N GLY A 563 -34.11 20.65 -1.37
CA GLY A 563 -35.48 20.17 -1.17
C GLY A 563 -36.29 20.94 -0.12
N ARG A 564 -35.70 21.95 0.55
CA ARG A 564 -36.48 22.93 1.33
C ARG A 564 -37.15 23.91 0.37
N GLN A 565 -38.46 24.10 0.47
CA GLN A 565 -39.23 25.02 -0.37
C GLN A 565 -39.11 26.48 0.10
N ASP A 566 -37.91 26.90 0.53
CA ASP A 566 -37.70 28.14 1.28
C ASP A 566 -36.71 29.11 0.61
N GLY A 567 -36.28 28.82 -0.62
CA GLY A 567 -35.43 29.69 -1.44
C GLY A 567 -33.97 29.80 -0.99
N LEU A 568 -33.59 29.27 0.18
CA LEU A 568 -32.23 29.40 0.74
C LEU A 568 -31.18 28.72 -0.14
N PHE A 569 -31.54 27.57 -0.72
CA PHE A 569 -30.68 26.83 -1.64
C PHE A 569 -30.30 27.64 -2.88
N GLU A 570 -31.27 28.23 -3.58
CA GLU A 570 -31.01 29.06 -4.77
C GLU A 570 -30.20 30.31 -4.41
N ALA A 571 -30.41 30.86 -3.23
CA ALA A 571 -29.70 32.02 -2.74
C ALA A 571 -28.22 31.69 -2.42
N ALA A 572 -27.95 30.53 -1.83
CA ALA A 572 -26.60 30.01 -1.62
C ALA A 572 -25.87 29.75 -2.94
N LEU A 573 -26.55 29.17 -3.94
CA LEU A 573 -26.01 29.01 -5.29
C LEU A 573 -25.69 30.37 -5.93
N GLY A 574 -26.57 31.36 -5.79
CA GLY A 574 -26.32 32.72 -6.29
C GLY A 574 -25.06 33.37 -5.71
N TYR A 575 -24.78 33.15 -4.41
CA TYR A 575 -23.54 33.62 -3.79
C TYR A 575 -22.30 32.88 -4.34
N LEU A 576 -22.36 31.55 -4.50
CA LEU A 576 -21.25 30.75 -5.05
C LEU A 576 -20.95 31.11 -6.51
N ASP A 577 -21.99 31.40 -7.30
CA ASP A 577 -21.86 31.89 -8.67
C ASP A 577 -21.27 33.29 -8.71
N ALA A 578 -21.74 34.19 -7.84
CA ALA A 578 -21.26 35.56 -7.79
C ALA A 578 -19.77 35.63 -7.36
N THR A 579 -19.34 34.74 -6.47
CA THR A 579 -17.94 34.62 -6.00
C THR A 579 -17.07 33.80 -6.94
N ALA A 580 -17.58 33.44 -8.13
CA ALA A 580 -16.91 32.53 -9.03
C ALA A 580 -15.51 33.01 -9.48
N ASP A 581 -15.37 34.31 -9.73
CA ASP A 581 -14.11 34.93 -10.16
C ASP A 581 -13.09 35.10 -9.01
N GLY A 582 -13.40 34.57 -7.82
CA GLY A 582 -12.55 34.68 -6.63
C GLY A 582 -12.64 36.02 -5.90
N ALA A 583 -13.42 36.96 -6.42
CA ALA A 583 -13.81 38.17 -5.70
C ALA A 583 -14.83 37.82 -4.62
N ILE A 584 -14.47 38.04 -3.35
CA ILE A 584 -15.41 37.94 -2.24
C ILE A 584 -16.51 38.97 -2.47
N LYS A 585 -17.73 38.48 -2.65
CA LYS A 585 -18.94 39.30 -2.77
C LYS A 585 -19.79 39.12 -1.54
N THR A 586 -20.65 40.09 -1.28
CA THR A 586 -21.60 40.00 -0.18
C THR A 586 -22.60 38.88 -0.44
N MET A 587 -23.17 38.31 0.61
CA MET A 587 -24.13 37.21 0.53
C MET A 587 -25.56 37.77 0.61
N PRO A 588 -26.20 38.18 -0.51
CA PRO A 588 -27.45 38.94 -0.49
C PRO A 588 -28.63 38.22 0.19
N SER A 589 -28.51 36.90 0.40
CA SER A 589 -29.54 35.99 0.92
C SER A 589 -29.72 35.98 2.44
N VAL A 590 -28.98 36.80 3.18
CA VAL A 590 -29.09 36.88 4.65
C VAL A 590 -30.52 37.23 5.07
N THR A 591 -31.21 38.09 4.33
CA THR A 591 -32.59 38.48 4.63
C THR A 591 -33.55 37.29 4.66
N SER A 592 -33.45 36.36 3.70
CA SER A 592 -34.28 35.14 3.65
C SER A 592 -34.02 34.16 4.82
N ALA A 593 -32.85 34.23 5.45
CA ALA A 593 -32.58 33.49 6.68
C ALA A 593 -33.19 34.19 7.91
N LEU A 594 -33.18 35.53 7.92
CA LEU A 594 -33.62 36.35 9.04
C LEU A 594 -35.15 36.44 9.18
N ASP A 595 -35.91 36.31 8.09
CA ASP A 595 -37.38 36.26 8.12
C ASP A 595 -37.95 35.02 8.84
N ARG A 596 -37.10 34.09 9.26
CA ARG A 596 -37.49 32.83 9.92
C ARG A 596 -37.69 33.00 11.41
N GLU A 597 -38.47 32.07 11.98
CA GLU A 597 -38.58 31.86 13.43
C GLU A 597 -37.19 31.61 14.06
N PRO A 598 -36.95 31.99 15.34
CA PRO A 598 -35.62 32.07 15.93
C PRO A 598 -34.74 30.82 15.76
N ALA A 599 -35.28 29.62 15.99
CA ALA A 599 -34.52 28.38 15.84
C ALA A 599 -34.18 28.06 14.36
N ALA A 600 -35.13 28.29 13.45
CA ALA A 600 -34.93 28.09 12.01
C ALA A 600 -34.00 29.15 11.41
N ARG A 601 -34.00 30.37 11.96
CA ARG A 601 -33.07 31.44 11.63
C ARG A 601 -31.65 31.10 12.01
N SER A 602 -31.43 30.68 13.26
CA SER A 602 -30.09 30.29 13.74
C SER A 602 -29.52 29.14 12.90
N ALA A 603 -30.33 28.12 12.59
CA ALA A 603 -29.94 27.02 11.71
C ALA A 603 -29.59 27.50 10.28
N ALA A 604 -30.42 28.36 9.68
CA ALA A 604 -30.17 28.90 8.34
C ALA A 604 -28.89 29.75 8.28
N LEU A 605 -28.61 30.54 9.32
CA LEU A 605 -27.36 31.31 9.42
C LEU A 605 -26.12 30.40 9.53
N GLU A 606 -26.21 29.29 10.27
CA GLU A 606 -25.12 28.30 10.31
C GLU A 606 -24.89 27.60 8.96
N GLU A 607 -25.96 27.26 8.24
CA GLU A 607 -25.84 26.68 6.91
C GLU A 607 -25.22 27.68 5.92
N LEU A 608 -25.61 28.96 5.97
CA LEU A 608 -24.99 30.02 5.17
C LEU A 608 -23.51 30.22 5.54
N LYS A 609 -23.15 30.14 6.83
CA LYS A 609 -21.74 30.16 7.28
C LYS A 609 -20.96 28.97 6.72
N ALA A 610 -21.57 27.78 6.67
CA ALA A 610 -20.94 26.59 6.13
C ALA A 610 -20.69 26.69 4.62
N VAL A 611 -21.54 27.40 3.87
CA VAL A 611 -21.34 27.67 2.43
C VAL A 611 -20.08 28.51 2.15
N THR A 612 -19.64 29.36 3.09
CA THR A 612 -18.42 30.19 2.93
C THR A 612 -17.12 29.43 3.21
N ALA A 613 -17.19 28.16 3.58
CA ALA A 613 -16.05 27.32 3.91
C ALA A 613 -15.46 26.61 2.68
N GLY A 614 -14.80 25.46 2.88
CA GLY A 614 -14.18 24.67 1.81
C GLY A 614 -13.06 25.41 1.07
N THR A 615 -12.92 25.13 -0.23
CA THR A 615 -11.85 25.70 -1.07
C THR A 615 -12.05 27.19 -1.41
N LEU A 616 -13.21 27.76 -1.10
CA LEU A 616 -13.46 29.20 -1.18
C LEU A 616 -12.79 29.92 0.00
N ASP A 617 -12.99 29.40 1.21
CA ASP A 617 -12.50 29.93 2.50
C ASP A 617 -12.73 31.45 2.66
N ASP A 618 -13.97 31.91 2.46
CA ASP A 618 -14.36 33.30 2.68
C ASP A 618 -14.57 33.57 4.18
N GLY A 619 -13.46 33.83 4.86
CA GLY A 619 -13.44 34.18 6.29
C GLY A 619 -14.18 35.48 6.61
N ALA A 620 -14.24 36.44 5.67
CA ALA A 620 -14.90 37.72 5.90
C ALA A 620 -16.42 37.57 6.02
N SER A 621 -17.06 36.90 5.05
CA SER A 621 -18.49 36.64 5.11
C SER A 621 -18.85 35.74 6.29
N ARG A 622 -18.00 34.75 6.62
CA ARG A 622 -18.20 33.89 7.79
C ARG A 622 -18.27 34.68 9.09
N ALA A 623 -17.34 35.63 9.27
CA ALA A 623 -17.27 36.47 10.45
C ALA A 623 -18.47 37.40 10.57
N ILE A 624 -18.92 37.99 9.47
CA ILE A 624 -20.10 38.86 9.43
C ILE A 624 -21.36 38.06 9.77
N LEU A 625 -21.54 36.87 9.19
CA LEU A 625 -22.68 36.00 9.50
C LEU A 625 -22.67 35.53 10.96
N ASP A 626 -21.49 35.20 11.50
CA ASP A 626 -21.33 34.81 12.89
C ASP A 626 -21.66 35.98 13.85
N ALA A 627 -21.19 37.18 13.53
CA ALA A 627 -21.48 38.39 14.30
C ALA A 627 -22.98 38.74 14.30
N ILE A 628 -23.65 38.63 13.15
CA ILE A 628 -25.11 38.80 13.04
C ILE A 628 -25.82 37.77 13.92
N LYS A 629 -25.44 36.50 13.82
CA LYS A 629 -26.03 35.41 14.61
C LYS A 629 -25.86 35.65 16.11
N LEU A 630 -24.63 35.86 16.57
CA LEU A 630 -24.31 36.12 17.97
C LEU A 630 -25.13 37.26 18.53
N ARG A 631 -25.25 38.36 17.77
CA ARG A 631 -26.01 39.51 18.22
C ARG A 631 -27.51 39.23 18.31
N LEU A 632 -28.08 38.51 17.35
CA LEU A 632 -29.49 38.08 17.38
C LEU A 632 -29.78 37.10 18.53
N GLU A 633 -28.78 36.33 18.96
CA GLU A 633 -28.86 35.42 20.11
C GLU A 633 -28.58 36.13 21.46
N GLY A 634 -28.38 37.45 21.45
CA GLY A 634 -28.22 38.26 22.66
C GLY A 634 -26.81 38.29 23.23
N ALA A 635 -25.78 37.93 22.44
CA ALA A 635 -24.39 38.08 22.85
C ALA A 635 -24.03 39.55 23.11
N ASP A 636 -23.01 39.74 23.96
CA ASP A 636 -22.50 41.07 24.25
C ASP A 636 -21.70 41.66 23.07
N ALA A 637 -21.55 42.98 23.09
CA ALA A 637 -20.89 43.75 22.04
C ALA A 637 -19.44 43.29 21.80
N LYS A 638 -18.75 42.86 22.87
CA LYS A 638 -17.36 42.39 22.80
C LYS A 638 -17.23 41.05 22.08
N ALA A 639 -18.16 40.13 22.27
CA ALA A 639 -18.19 38.86 21.55
C ALA A 639 -18.44 39.07 20.05
N VAL A 640 -19.32 40.00 19.70
CA VAL A 640 -19.62 40.37 18.31
C VAL A 640 -18.41 41.03 17.64
N GLU A 641 -17.74 41.96 18.34
CA GLU A 641 -16.48 42.58 17.89
C GLU A 641 -15.39 41.52 17.66
N GLN A 642 -15.22 40.60 18.61
CA GLN A 642 -14.23 39.53 18.53
C GLN A 642 -14.47 38.59 17.35
N ALA A 643 -15.72 38.26 17.04
CA ALA A 643 -16.07 37.44 15.88
C ALA A 643 -15.57 38.06 14.57
N ILE A 644 -15.69 39.37 14.40
CA ILE A 644 -15.21 40.10 13.22
C ILE A 644 -13.68 40.21 13.23
N HIS A 645 -13.10 40.60 14.36
CA HIS A 645 -11.67 40.86 14.48
C HIS A 645 -10.81 39.59 14.31
N THR A 646 -11.33 38.43 14.68
CA THR A 646 -10.67 37.12 14.49
C THR A 646 -10.44 36.81 13.00
N HIS A 647 -11.21 37.43 12.10
CA HIS A 647 -11.07 37.29 10.65
C HIS A 647 -10.55 38.56 9.95
N SER A 648 -9.95 39.49 10.70
CA SER A 648 -9.34 40.72 10.19
C SER A 648 -8.42 40.51 8.97
N GLY A 649 -7.66 39.41 8.97
CA GLY A 649 -6.77 39.04 7.86
C GLY A 649 -7.47 38.71 6.53
N TYR A 650 -8.77 38.41 6.55
CA TYR A 650 -9.59 38.13 5.37
C TYR A 650 -10.38 39.36 4.88
N LEU A 651 -10.48 40.42 5.68
CA LEU A 651 -11.20 41.63 5.29
C LEU A 651 -10.39 42.43 4.25
N PRO A 652 -10.96 42.75 3.08
CA PRO A 652 -10.25 43.50 2.04
C PRO A 652 -9.77 44.87 2.56
N LYS A 653 -8.48 45.19 2.39
CA LYS A 653 -7.92 46.47 2.88
C LYS A 653 -8.33 47.68 2.04
N GLU A 654 -8.65 47.49 0.75
CA GLU A 654 -9.06 48.55 -0.18
C GLU A 654 -10.35 48.15 -0.93
N GLY A 655 -11.35 49.04 -0.96
CA GLY A 655 -12.61 48.88 -1.71
C GLY A 655 -13.63 47.88 -1.13
N GLY A 656 -13.22 46.65 -0.84
CA GLY A 656 -14.16 45.56 -0.49
C GLY A 656 -14.84 45.69 0.88
N ARG A 657 -14.23 46.35 1.87
CA ARG A 657 -14.92 46.69 3.14
C ARG A 657 -16.11 47.61 2.90
N ALA A 658 -16.01 48.55 1.95
CA ALA A 658 -17.12 49.45 1.62
C ALA A 658 -18.30 48.69 1.00
N ASP A 659 -18.05 47.60 0.27
CA ASP A 659 -19.11 46.76 -0.30
C ASP A 659 -19.90 46.03 0.79
N PHE A 660 -19.20 45.48 1.78
CA PHE A 660 -19.84 44.87 2.95
C PHE A 660 -20.64 45.89 3.76
N ILE A 661 -20.09 47.08 4.01
CA ILE A 661 -20.80 48.15 4.73
C ILE A 661 -22.03 48.60 3.95
N ARG A 662 -21.91 48.82 2.63
CA ARG A 662 -23.06 49.17 1.77
C ARG A 662 -24.15 48.11 1.82
N GLN A 663 -23.77 46.84 1.83
CA GLN A 663 -24.74 45.75 1.94
C GLN A 663 -25.42 45.70 3.31
N LEU A 664 -24.68 45.86 4.41
CA LEU A 664 -25.25 45.92 5.75
C LEU A 664 -26.23 47.11 5.88
N SER A 665 -25.88 48.27 5.31
CA SER A 665 -26.79 49.42 5.23
C SER A 665 -28.03 49.14 4.35
N ALA A 666 -27.89 48.38 3.26
CA ALA A 666 -29.03 47.97 2.45
C ALA A 666 -29.96 47.02 3.22
N TRP A 667 -29.42 46.05 3.97
CA TRP A 667 -30.22 45.17 4.83
C TRP A 667 -30.89 45.92 5.98
N GLN A 668 -30.22 46.92 6.56
CA GLN A 668 -30.82 47.81 7.55
C GLN A 668 -32.08 48.51 7.01
N GLN A 669 -32.08 48.92 5.73
CA GLN A 669 -33.25 49.53 5.10
C GLN A 669 -34.35 48.52 4.78
N GLN A 670 -33.97 47.28 4.43
CA GLN A 670 -34.91 46.22 4.08
C GLN A 670 -35.56 45.55 5.30
N MET A 671 -34.84 45.49 6.43
CA MET A 671 -35.26 44.82 7.67
C MET A 671 -35.08 45.75 8.88
N PRO A 672 -35.95 46.76 9.05
CA PRO A 672 -35.81 47.77 10.10
C PRO A 672 -35.84 47.19 11.52
N GLU A 673 -36.50 46.04 11.72
CA GLU A 673 -36.52 45.30 12.99
C GLU A 673 -35.16 44.71 13.40
N HIS A 674 -34.20 44.63 12.48
CA HIS A 674 -32.83 44.18 12.72
C HIS A 674 -31.79 45.29 12.51
N ALA A 675 -32.23 46.55 12.37
CA ALA A 675 -31.38 47.69 12.05
C ALA A 675 -30.21 47.91 13.03
N GLU A 676 -30.44 47.72 14.33
CA GLU A 676 -29.41 47.85 15.36
C GLU A 676 -28.30 46.80 15.17
N VAL A 677 -28.66 45.55 14.86
CA VAL A 677 -27.72 44.46 14.62
C VAL A 677 -26.79 44.78 13.46
N PHE A 678 -27.34 45.22 12.32
CA PHE A 678 -26.53 45.53 11.15
C PHE A 678 -25.65 46.76 11.35
N SER A 679 -26.15 47.77 12.07
CA SER A 679 -25.38 48.99 12.37
C SER A 679 -24.16 48.69 13.23
N GLU A 680 -24.33 47.83 14.24
CA GLU A 680 -23.27 47.39 15.14
C GLU A 680 -22.22 46.53 14.43
N VAL A 681 -22.65 45.56 13.61
CA VAL A 681 -21.75 44.75 12.78
C VAL A 681 -20.98 45.63 11.78
N ALA A 682 -21.65 46.61 11.15
CA ALA A 682 -21.00 47.53 10.22
C ALA A 682 -19.95 48.42 10.90
N LEU A 683 -20.21 48.87 12.14
CA LEU A 683 -19.24 49.58 12.96
C LEU A 683 -17.98 48.74 13.16
N TYR A 684 -18.13 47.48 13.58
CA TYR A 684 -16.99 46.60 13.83
C TYR A 684 -16.21 46.22 12.57
N VAL A 685 -16.88 46.02 11.43
CA VAL A 685 -16.19 45.85 10.14
C VAL A 685 -15.37 47.10 9.79
N THR A 686 -15.86 48.30 10.13
CA THR A 686 -15.19 49.58 9.89
C THR A 686 -13.98 49.76 10.82
N THR A 687 -14.12 49.44 12.10
CA THR A 687 -13.08 49.63 13.13
C THR A 687 -12.07 48.48 13.20
N CYS A 688 -12.27 47.42 12.43
CA CYS A 688 -11.39 46.27 12.41
C CYS A 688 -9.97 46.68 11.94
N PRO A 689 -8.91 46.40 12.73
CA PRO A 689 -7.56 46.89 12.48
C PRO A 689 -6.91 46.38 11.17
#